data_AF-A0A6I1KAA6-F1
#
_entry.id   AF-A0A6I1KAA6-F1
#
_cell.length_a   1.000
_cell.length_b   1.000
_cell.length_c   1.000
_cell.angle_alpha   90.00
_cell.angle_beta   90.00
_cell.angle_gamma   90.00
#
_symmetry.space_group_name_H-M   'P 1'
#
loop_
_entity.id
_entity.type
_entity.pdbx_description
1 polymer ?
#
loop_
_entity_poly.entity_id
_entity_poly.type
_entity_poly.pdbx_seq_one_letter_code
_entity_poly.pdbx_strand_id
1 'polypeptide(L)'
;MNCKSFLALAVAAVALFTTPARADLAKAGDKLLQQELRQEQIKATTSRVGVQLGAVIEEYERNGLEGDDVVVLKAIRGVLDKLTDKEIARVVTLLQQTRTTTDADAGRRNALDAFAGQKTVTVQLRALLLEYQRQQALQEIAARFNALARRQGDNLKEVVGLATLTKGRDARRSETAHMVALQLQETEQSTIGDEAKIVLAKLAKVVASMDGPAAERPRTALTKAEDTRLTATLDSATGDLKSSNLLSAAGNEKRARDVLSDLAKLLLPARDNLEVMKQALRDLEKTIPEQKAAIEETKQAAKNKDDATEAEKKQAEVVDKTDGIREDVEKAAPKAAEELKAAVEKQQEARALMQEQAQRRTSKDSAPTEKQAQALNKMEDAKKTLEQLIAKAEAQQQKPKDKLADLKELKKKVEELAAKQEQVKENAATAEKAAAAEKKPEKLAEQAAKQESVKAETQQTQQDAAANAPDAAKTLGEAVRQQEKSQQALENKANAPMAQQAAKDALDKAAQQLDAQIAKLEKAKEDLAKLDKLGKEIGKIMQEQQKVSMDTAKAAEKPENKAAPQTSKDQGDLAKQTDAAKADAAEVAPEAASNLNAAKENMQAAKANLDKPDAAKARPDQAQAMANLQAAKNAVDQKKQELAKELGQPPPNNTPQLAKASEAVAAAQQQVNQALAKLDQPAGLQEMLKQKQQEIAVAAGEQAKAKPQSKPLAEAKQAAEKAAEQLGKNDLKAAVGEMAKAQKGLQEAAQSEGKPAGEKPDGAPADAKPADAKPGEGKPGEGKPGEGKPGEGQPGEGKPEGSPQAAKPTPSPAQLAKQQADVKALTEMLAASQAAQQAAQPLDSAAQNIAPIAAGEAGPLPQQAQMSLDKALQALTQAAAQAQAGKAQPAQANAEAAQAALAQAAAALALAQEGVGQQMAQQGQGQKGQGQSQQQGKGQAQGPGQNTPQANSKEGQGDGKQGNWNGEGGADGPTRQAKGASGFLGLPARDRNAILQSQTERAPEEYSPLVEQYLKNLSDSAARSRKK
;
A
#
# COMPACT_ATOMS: atom_id res chain seq x y z
N MET A 1 2.61 -23.55 -3.28
CA MET A 1 3.20 -23.78 -1.94
C MET A 1 2.15 -24.41 -1.03
N ASN A 2 2.47 -25.50 -0.32
CA ASN A 2 1.49 -26.18 0.54
C ASN A 2 1.08 -25.30 1.74
N CYS A 3 -0.21 -24.99 1.86
CA CYS A 3 -0.83 -24.22 2.95
C CYS A 3 -0.53 -24.79 4.36
N LYS A 4 -0.08 -26.04 4.45
CA LYS A 4 0.39 -26.69 5.68
C LYS A 4 1.58 -25.95 6.33
N SER A 5 2.43 -25.28 5.55
CA SER A 5 3.55 -24.49 6.09
C SER A 5 3.10 -23.19 6.77
N PHE A 6 1.96 -22.63 6.34
CA PHE A 6 1.35 -21.43 6.93
C PHE A 6 0.68 -21.75 8.28
N LEU A 7 -0.02 -22.90 8.36
CA LEU A 7 -0.62 -23.40 9.59
C LEU A 7 0.44 -23.76 10.64
N ALA A 8 1.56 -24.36 10.23
CA ALA A 8 2.68 -24.67 11.13
C ALA A 8 3.33 -23.41 11.74
N LEU A 9 3.42 -22.32 10.97
CA LEU A 9 3.97 -21.04 11.47
C LEU A 9 2.99 -20.28 12.37
N ALA A 10 1.69 -20.26 12.01
CA ALA A 10 0.66 -19.59 12.79
C ALA A 10 0.36 -20.31 14.12
N VAL A 11 0.36 -21.65 14.12
CA VAL A 11 0.21 -22.45 15.35
C VAL A 11 1.46 -22.35 16.24
N ALA A 12 2.66 -22.29 15.66
CA ALA A 12 3.89 -22.01 16.41
C ALA A 12 3.88 -20.62 17.07
N ALA A 13 3.31 -19.61 16.41
CA ALA A 13 3.13 -18.29 16.99
C ALA A 13 2.11 -18.29 18.14
N VAL A 14 1.03 -19.08 18.08
CA VAL A 14 -0.01 -19.17 19.12
C VAL A 14 0.40 -20.04 20.32
N ALA A 15 1.22 -21.08 20.12
CA ALA A 15 1.69 -21.95 21.21
C ALA A 15 2.65 -21.26 22.19
N LEU A 16 3.27 -20.14 21.80
CA LEU A 16 4.21 -19.37 22.62
C LEU A 16 3.53 -18.45 23.65
N PHE A 17 2.20 -18.43 23.75
CA PHE A 17 1.41 -17.46 24.53
C PHE A 17 0.91 -17.92 25.92
N THR A 18 1.31 -19.08 26.45
CA THR A 18 0.73 -19.59 27.72
C THR A 18 1.75 -19.81 28.84
N THR A 19 2.16 -18.74 29.52
CA THR A 19 2.68 -18.79 30.91
C THR A 19 2.59 -17.40 31.56
N PRO A 20 1.83 -17.20 32.66
CA PRO A 20 2.02 -16.08 33.55
C PRO A 20 2.81 -16.47 34.81
N ALA A 21 3.45 -15.46 35.39
CA ALA A 21 4.55 -15.52 36.33
C ALA A 21 4.19 -15.86 37.79
N ARG A 22 5.18 -16.39 38.53
CA ARG A 22 5.46 -15.94 39.90
C ARG A 22 6.97 -15.78 40.19
N ALA A 23 7.23 -14.75 41.01
CA ALA A 23 8.39 -14.41 41.87
C ALA A 23 9.82 -14.37 41.28
N ASP A 24 10.32 -13.15 41.01
CA ASP A 24 11.52 -12.55 41.65
C ASP A 24 11.77 -11.16 41.03
N LEU A 25 11.83 -10.10 41.84
CA LEU A 25 11.88 -8.70 41.37
C LEU A 25 13.21 -8.30 40.71
N ALA A 26 14.28 -9.07 40.90
CA ALA A 26 15.52 -8.92 40.12
C ALA A 26 15.42 -9.54 38.70
N LYS A 27 14.44 -10.43 38.46
CA LYS A 27 14.18 -11.08 37.16
C LYS A 27 13.05 -10.39 36.36
N ALA A 28 12.46 -9.31 36.89
CA ALA A 28 11.35 -8.60 36.24
C ALA A 28 11.79 -7.81 35.00
N GLY A 29 12.99 -7.20 35.04
CA GLY A 29 13.59 -6.51 33.89
C GLY A 29 13.92 -7.46 32.74
N ASP A 30 14.49 -8.64 33.04
CA ASP A 30 14.78 -9.68 32.05
C ASP A 30 13.51 -10.26 31.41
N LYS A 31 12.44 -10.43 32.20
CA LYS A 31 11.15 -10.93 31.69
C LYS A 31 10.43 -9.89 30.82
N LEU A 32 10.50 -8.61 31.15
CA LEU A 32 9.95 -7.52 30.33
C LEU A 32 10.73 -7.35 29.02
N LEU A 33 12.06 -7.40 29.08
CA LEU A 33 12.93 -7.42 27.91
C LEU A 33 12.64 -8.65 27.02
N GLN A 34 12.44 -9.82 27.63
CA GLN A 34 12.08 -11.03 26.90
C GLN A 34 10.68 -10.93 26.25
N GLN A 35 9.72 -10.28 26.91
CA GLN A 35 8.41 -10.00 26.33
C GLN A 35 8.50 -8.99 25.18
N GLU A 36 9.30 -7.94 25.32
CA GLU A 36 9.57 -6.96 24.27
C GLU A 36 10.19 -7.63 23.03
N LEU A 37 11.25 -8.40 23.21
CA LEU A 37 11.91 -9.15 22.13
C LEU A 37 10.96 -10.14 21.44
N ARG A 38 10.08 -10.81 22.20
CA ARG A 38 9.04 -11.68 21.63
C ARG A 38 8.02 -10.89 20.81
N GLN A 39 7.59 -9.73 21.28
CA GLN A 39 6.66 -8.88 20.53
C GLN A 39 7.30 -8.30 19.27
N GLU A 40 8.59 -7.97 19.29
CA GLU A 40 9.36 -7.60 18.10
C GLU A 40 9.50 -8.76 17.11
N GLN A 41 9.73 -9.99 17.59
CA GLN A 41 9.76 -11.18 16.74
C GLN A 41 8.40 -11.46 16.09
N ILE A 42 7.30 -11.29 16.84
CA ILE A 42 5.94 -11.41 16.32
C ILE A 42 5.70 -10.32 15.27
N LYS A 43 6.09 -9.08 15.54
CA LYS A 43 6.02 -7.97 14.56
C LYS A 43 6.75 -8.31 13.26
N ALA A 44 7.99 -8.79 13.36
CA ALA A 44 8.82 -9.15 12.21
C ALA A 44 8.24 -10.33 11.41
N THR A 45 7.68 -11.32 12.11
CA THR A 45 7.07 -12.49 11.48
C THR A 45 5.77 -12.12 10.79
N THR A 46 4.89 -11.35 11.45
CA THR A 46 3.63 -10.84 10.86
C THR A 46 3.90 -9.96 9.65
N SER A 47 4.90 -9.08 9.72
CA SER A 47 5.34 -8.25 8.58
C SER A 47 5.83 -9.09 7.40
N ARG A 48 6.67 -10.11 7.66
CA ARG A 48 7.16 -11.04 6.63
C ARG A 48 6.00 -11.79 5.95
N VAL A 49 5.04 -12.25 6.75
CA VAL A 49 3.84 -12.93 6.25
C VAL A 49 2.99 -11.96 5.41
N GLY A 50 2.82 -10.71 5.85
CA GLY A 50 2.13 -9.67 5.07
C GLY A 50 2.80 -9.38 3.72
N VAL A 51 4.13 -9.32 3.68
CA VAL A 51 4.91 -9.16 2.43
C VAL A 51 4.74 -10.37 1.50
N GLN A 52 4.81 -11.59 2.04
CA GLN A 52 4.58 -12.81 1.25
C GLN A 52 3.16 -12.88 0.71
N LEU A 53 2.16 -12.53 1.53
CA LEU A 53 0.77 -12.46 1.09
C LEU A 53 0.58 -11.39 0.02
N GLY A 54 1.29 -10.27 0.15
CA GLY A 54 1.31 -9.21 -0.85
C GLY A 54 1.87 -9.66 -2.19
N ALA A 55 2.98 -10.39 -2.18
CA ALA A 55 3.54 -11.00 -3.39
C ALA A 55 2.54 -11.98 -4.03
N VAL A 56 1.87 -12.83 -3.23
CA VAL A 56 0.83 -13.73 -3.75
C VAL A 56 -0.34 -12.94 -4.35
N ILE A 57 -0.85 -11.91 -3.67
CA ILE A 57 -1.92 -11.05 -4.20
C ILE A 57 -1.50 -10.43 -5.53
N GLU A 58 -0.28 -9.88 -5.61
CA GLU A 58 0.25 -9.31 -6.84
C GLU A 58 0.40 -10.34 -7.96
N GLU A 59 0.80 -11.58 -7.64
CA GLU A 59 0.84 -12.65 -8.64
C GLU A 59 -0.56 -13.05 -9.12
N TYR A 60 -1.57 -13.07 -8.25
CA TYR A 60 -2.96 -13.31 -8.65
C TYR A 60 -3.49 -12.17 -9.54
N GLU A 61 -3.24 -10.91 -9.16
CA GLU A 61 -3.61 -9.73 -9.94
C GLU A 61 -2.88 -9.65 -11.28
N ARG A 62 -1.57 -9.95 -11.30
CA ARG A 62 -0.76 -10.02 -12.53
C ARG A 62 -1.25 -11.10 -13.49
N ASN A 63 -1.81 -12.18 -12.96
CA ASN A 63 -2.38 -13.26 -13.77
C ASN A 63 -3.88 -13.07 -14.07
N GLY A 64 -4.46 -11.90 -13.76
CA GLY A 64 -5.87 -11.60 -14.02
C GLY A 64 -6.84 -12.48 -13.24
N LEU A 65 -6.38 -13.18 -12.20
CA LEU A 65 -7.19 -14.03 -11.33
C LEU A 65 -7.89 -13.12 -10.31
N GLU A 66 -8.84 -12.32 -10.78
CA GLU A 66 -9.71 -11.51 -9.92
C GLU A 66 -10.85 -12.38 -9.36
N GLY A 67 -11.17 -12.18 -8.07
CA GLY A 67 -12.21 -12.95 -7.41
C GLY A 67 -12.21 -12.74 -5.90
N ASP A 68 -13.20 -13.31 -5.24
CA ASP A 68 -13.38 -13.17 -3.80
C ASP A 68 -12.17 -13.66 -2.98
N ASP A 69 -11.37 -14.60 -3.51
CA ASP A 69 -10.14 -15.07 -2.86
C ASP A 69 -9.09 -13.96 -2.77
N VAL A 70 -8.94 -13.14 -3.81
CA VAL A 70 -8.03 -11.97 -3.79
C VAL A 70 -8.58 -10.89 -2.86
N VAL A 71 -9.91 -10.70 -2.81
CA VAL A 71 -10.55 -9.78 -1.86
C VAL A 71 -10.29 -10.20 -0.41
N VAL A 72 -10.40 -11.51 -0.11
CA VAL A 72 -10.11 -12.03 1.23
C VAL A 72 -8.62 -11.95 1.55
N LEU A 73 -7.73 -12.29 0.61
CA LEU A 73 -6.28 -12.14 0.82
C LEU A 73 -5.91 -10.67 1.09
N LYS A 74 -6.51 -9.71 0.37
CA LYS A 74 -6.34 -8.27 0.64
C LYS A 74 -6.87 -7.86 2.01
N ALA A 75 -8.01 -8.38 2.43
CA ALA A 75 -8.56 -8.13 3.75
C ALA A 75 -7.64 -8.69 4.87
N ILE A 76 -7.14 -9.91 4.70
CA ILE A 76 -6.16 -10.56 5.59
C ILE A 76 -4.88 -9.72 5.67
N ARG A 77 -4.33 -9.28 4.52
CA ARG A 77 -3.17 -8.38 4.46
C ARG A 77 -3.41 -7.10 5.25
N GLY A 78 -4.56 -6.45 5.04
CA GLY A 78 -4.91 -5.22 5.75
C GLY A 78 -5.07 -5.39 7.26
N VAL A 79 -5.53 -6.56 7.73
CA VAL A 79 -5.57 -6.88 9.17
C VAL A 79 -4.15 -7.11 9.72
N LEU A 80 -3.30 -7.82 8.98
CA LEU A 80 -1.90 -8.05 9.36
C LEU A 80 -1.10 -6.73 9.43
N ASP A 81 -1.30 -5.81 8.48
CA ASP A 81 -0.65 -4.51 8.45
C ASP A 81 -1.07 -3.66 9.67
N LYS A 82 -2.37 -3.60 9.97
CA LYS A 82 -2.90 -2.90 11.16
C LYS A 82 -2.36 -3.48 12.48
N LEU A 83 -2.31 -4.81 12.57
CA LEU A 83 -1.78 -5.52 13.74
C LEU A 83 -0.30 -5.18 13.96
N THR A 84 0.47 -5.10 12.87
CA THR A 84 1.93 -4.88 12.90
C THR A 84 2.29 -3.42 13.19
N ASP A 85 1.68 -2.48 12.47
CA ASP A 85 2.07 -1.07 12.46
C ASP A 85 1.49 -0.28 13.64
N LYS A 86 0.31 -0.69 14.14
CA LYS A 86 -0.39 0.03 15.22
C LYS A 86 -0.37 -0.74 16.53
N GLU A 87 -0.85 -1.98 16.55
CA GLU A 87 -1.11 -2.67 17.82
C GLU A 87 0.15 -3.28 18.44
N ILE A 88 0.92 -4.06 17.69
CA ILE A 88 2.16 -4.67 18.18
C ILE A 88 3.22 -3.59 18.43
N ALA A 89 3.33 -2.58 17.56
CA ALA A 89 4.22 -1.44 17.75
C ALA A 89 3.92 -0.69 19.06
N ARG A 90 2.64 -0.40 19.33
CA ARG A 90 2.21 0.25 20.59
C ARG A 90 2.53 -0.60 21.81
N VAL A 91 2.32 -1.92 21.75
CA VAL A 91 2.69 -2.83 22.85
C VAL A 91 4.19 -2.81 23.11
N VAL A 92 5.03 -2.84 22.06
CA VAL A 92 6.50 -2.76 22.20
C VAL A 92 6.90 -1.43 22.84
N THR A 93 6.32 -0.31 22.40
CA THR A 93 6.59 1.01 23.00
C THR A 93 6.17 1.07 24.48
N LEU A 94 5.01 0.52 24.85
CA LEU A 94 4.56 0.48 26.24
C LEU A 94 5.44 -0.41 27.13
N LEU A 95 5.93 -1.53 26.61
CA LEU A 95 6.90 -2.39 27.32
C LEU A 95 8.25 -1.68 27.50
N GLN A 96 8.72 -0.95 26.48
CA GLN A 96 9.94 -0.12 26.56
C GLN A 96 9.80 0.99 27.59
N GLN A 97 8.70 1.73 27.57
CA GLN A 97 8.40 2.80 28.53
C GLN A 97 8.25 2.26 29.96
N THR A 98 7.71 1.05 30.12
CA THR A 98 7.65 0.35 31.42
C THR A 98 9.06 0.07 31.95
N ARG A 99 10.02 -0.21 31.07
CA ARG A 99 11.41 -0.55 31.42
C ARG A 99 12.28 0.67 31.69
N THR A 100 12.00 1.80 31.05
CA THR A 100 12.83 3.02 31.11
C THR A 100 12.30 4.09 32.08
N THR A 101 11.05 3.99 32.52
CA THR A 101 10.49 4.95 33.48
C THR A 101 11.03 4.75 34.89
N THR A 102 11.31 5.85 35.57
CA THR A 102 11.68 5.88 37.00
C THR A 102 10.46 6.05 37.91
N ASP A 103 9.29 6.33 37.35
CA ASP A 103 8.01 6.46 38.07
C ASP A 103 7.30 5.09 38.17
N ALA A 104 7.13 4.61 39.40
CA ALA A 104 6.58 3.30 39.71
C ALA A 104 5.07 3.16 39.43
N ASP A 105 4.31 4.26 39.38
CA ASP A 105 2.88 4.25 39.04
C ASP A 105 2.68 4.35 37.53
N ALA A 106 3.50 5.14 36.84
CA ALA A 106 3.53 5.17 35.38
C ALA A 106 3.96 3.83 34.78
N GLY A 107 4.98 3.18 35.37
CA GLY A 107 5.42 1.84 34.95
C GLY A 107 4.32 0.78 35.09
N ARG A 108 3.54 0.81 36.19
CA ARG A 108 2.40 -0.10 36.39
C ARG A 108 1.28 0.11 35.38
N ARG A 109 0.95 1.35 35.03
CA ARG A 109 -0.08 1.67 34.02
C ARG A 109 0.36 1.21 32.62
N ASN A 110 1.60 1.52 32.24
CA ASN A 110 2.16 1.11 30.95
C ASN A 110 2.20 -0.42 30.81
N ALA A 111 2.50 -1.16 31.88
CA ALA A 111 2.46 -2.61 31.89
C ALA A 111 1.04 -3.17 31.70
N LEU A 112 0.03 -2.57 32.35
CA LEU A 112 -1.38 -2.95 32.18
C LEU A 112 -1.90 -2.66 30.78
N ASP A 113 -1.54 -1.50 30.21
CA ASP A 113 -1.92 -1.12 28.84
C ASP A 113 -1.20 -1.99 27.79
N ALA A 114 0.07 -2.35 28.02
CA ALA A 114 0.79 -3.31 27.20
C ALA A 114 0.09 -4.69 27.22
N PHE A 115 -0.33 -5.15 28.40
CA PHE A 115 -1.06 -6.41 28.54
C PHE A 115 -2.44 -6.39 27.86
N ALA A 116 -3.18 -5.28 27.95
CA ALA A 116 -4.44 -5.10 27.24
C ALA A 116 -4.23 -5.08 25.71
N GLY A 117 -3.17 -4.43 25.23
CA GLY A 117 -2.75 -4.46 23.83
C GLY A 117 -2.36 -5.86 23.35
N GLN A 118 -1.61 -6.62 24.15
CA GLN A 118 -1.25 -8.02 23.85
C GLN A 118 -2.48 -8.92 23.68
N LYS A 119 -3.49 -8.74 24.56
CA LYS A 119 -4.76 -9.48 24.49
C LYS A 119 -5.53 -9.13 23.22
N THR A 120 -5.52 -7.86 22.82
CA THR A 120 -6.16 -7.38 21.57
C THR A 120 -5.50 -8.02 20.34
N VAL A 121 -4.16 -8.00 20.27
CA VAL A 121 -3.38 -8.66 19.20
C VAL A 121 -3.71 -10.15 19.12
N THR A 122 -3.80 -10.83 20.27
CA THR A 122 -4.14 -12.26 20.32
C THR A 122 -5.55 -12.54 19.81
N VAL A 123 -6.53 -11.69 20.14
CA VAL A 123 -7.91 -11.83 19.66
C VAL A 123 -7.99 -11.64 18.14
N GLN A 124 -7.27 -10.67 17.57
CA GLN A 124 -7.26 -10.43 16.13
C GLN A 124 -6.55 -11.55 15.35
N LEU A 125 -5.43 -12.08 15.86
CA LEU A 125 -4.77 -13.26 15.28
C LEU A 125 -5.66 -14.51 15.33
N ARG A 126 -6.40 -14.70 16.43
CA ARG A 126 -7.39 -15.78 16.55
C ARG A 126 -8.56 -15.59 15.58
N ALA A 127 -9.03 -14.36 15.37
CA ALA A 127 -10.06 -14.07 14.38
C ALA A 127 -9.60 -14.41 12.96
N LEU A 128 -8.35 -14.11 12.61
CA LEU A 128 -7.76 -14.45 11.31
C LEU A 128 -7.67 -15.97 11.10
N LEU A 129 -7.22 -16.69 12.13
CA LEU A 129 -7.12 -18.14 12.12
C LEU A 129 -8.51 -18.80 12.04
N LEU A 130 -9.51 -18.21 12.70
CA LEU A 130 -10.89 -18.65 12.64
C LEU A 130 -11.49 -18.44 11.25
N GLU A 131 -11.20 -17.33 10.58
CA GLU A 131 -11.66 -17.05 9.22
C GLU A 131 -11.06 -18.04 8.21
N TYR A 132 -9.77 -18.34 8.33
CA TYR A 132 -9.12 -19.38 7.53
C TYR A 132 -9.73 -20.77 7.77
N GLN A 133 -9.98 -21.13 9.03
CA GLN A 133 -10.63 -22.39 9.39
C GLN A 133 -12.04 -22.49 8.81
N ARG A 134 -12.81 -21.39 8.78
CA ARG A 134 -14.13 -21.33 8.16
C ARG A 134 -14.04 -21.57 6.65
N GLN A 135 -13.10 -20.93 5.95
CA GLN A 135 -12.91 -21.17 4.51
C GLN A 135 -12.53 -22.62 4.21
N GLN A 136 -11.63 -23.20 5.00
CA GLN A 136 -11.26 -24.61 4.84
C GLN A 136 -12.47 -25.54 5.09
N ALA A 137 -13.31 -25.21 6.08
CA ALA A 137 -14.54 -25.95 6.34
C ALA A 137 -15.52 -25.87 5.16
N LEU A 138 -15.68 -24.70 4.54
CA LEU A 138 -16.53 -24.53 3.35
C LEU A 138 -16.02 -25.33 2.15
N GLN A 139 -14.70 -25.35 1.91
CA GLN A 139 -14.11 -26.19 0.86
C GLN A 139 -14.32 -27.68 1.12
N GLU A 140 -14.16 -28.13 2.36
CA GLU A 140 -14.42 -29.53 2.74
C GLU A 140 -15.90 -29.89 2.52
N ILE A 141 -16.81 -29.00 2.91
CA ILE A 141 -18.26 -29.19 2.71
C ILE A 141 -18.60 -29.26 1.22
N ALA A 142 -18.04 -28.35 0.40
CA ALA A 142 -18.23 -28.37 -1.05
C ALA A 142 -17.72 -29.68 -1.68
N ALA A 143 -16.55 -30.17 -1.24
CA ALA A 143 -16.01 -31.45 -1.70
C ALA A 143 -16.92 -32.63 -1.31
N ARG A 144 -17.51 -32.61 -0.10
CA ARG A 144 -18.47 -33.62 0.34
C ARG A 144 -19.76 -33.58 -0.47
N PHE A 145 -20.32 -32.40 -0.77
CA PHE A 145 -21.49 -32.29 -1.64
C PHE A 145 -21.21 -32.80 -3.06
N ASN A 146 -20.03 -32.50 -3.62
CA ASN A 146 -19.60 -33.07 -4.91
C ASN A 146 -19.50 -34.60 -4.87
N ALA A 147 -18.94 -35.17 -3.79
CA ALA A 147 -18.85 -36.62 -3.63
C ALA A 147 -20.24 -37.26 -3.53
N LEU A 148 -21.16 -36.64 -2.78
CA LEU A 148 -22.55 -37.07 -2.68
C LEU A 148 -23.29 -36.96 -4.01
N ALA A 149 -23.09 -35.87 -4.77
CA ALA A 149 -23.67 -35.72 -6.10
C ALA A 149 -23.21 -36.84 -7.05
N ARG A 150 -21.92 -37.21 -7.02
CA ARG A 150 -21.40 -38.33 -7.83
C ARG A 150 -22.03 -39.66 -7.43
N ARG A 151 -22.04 -39.99 -6.13
CA ARG A 151 -22.68 -41.22 -5.61
C ARG A 151 -24.17 -41.28 -5.95
N GLN A 152 -24.87 -40.16 -5.83
CA GLN A 152 -26.28 -40.03 -6.20
C GLN A 152 -26.51 -40.26 -7.70
N GLY A 153 -25.58 -39.79 -8.55
CA GLY A 153 -25.59 -40.06 -9.98
C GLY A 153 -25.32 -41.53 -10.33
N ASP A 154 -24.40 -42.19 -9.62
CA ASP A 154 -24.13 -43.62 -9.80
C ASP A 154 -25.34 -44.46 -9.34
N ASN A 155 -25.94 -44.15 -8.19
CA ASN A 155 -27.16 -44.82 -7.73
C ASN A 155 -28.31 -44.68 -8.73
N LEU A 156 -28.50 -43.47 -9.27
CA LEU A 156 -29.47 -43.19 -10.33
C LEU A 156 -29.28 -44.09 -11.56
N LYS A 157 -28.04 -44.26 -12.03
CA LYS A 157 -27.75 -45.13 -13.19
C LYS A 157 -28.17 -46.58 -12.91
N GLU A 158 -27.89 -47.07 -11.71
CA GLU A 158 -28.25 -48.42 -11.29
C GLU A 158 -29.78 -48.60 -11.19
N VAL A 159 -30.49 -47.61 -10.65
CA VAL A 159 -31.97 -47.63 -10.54
C VAL A 159 -32.62 -47.62 -11.92
N VAL A 160 -32.13 -46.79 -12.85
CA VAL A 160 -32.60 -46.76 -14.24
C VAL A 160 -32.31 -48.09 -14.95
N GLY A 161 -31.13 -48.66 -14.73
CA GLY A 161 -30.77 -49.99 -15.23
C GLY A 161 -31.73 -51.07 -14.71
N LEU A 162 -32.01 -51.08 -13.41
CA LEU A 162 -32.95 -52.01 -12.78
C LEU A 162 -34.38 -51.83 -13.30
N ALA A 163 -34.84 -50.59 -13.49
CA ALA A 163 -36.15 -50.29 -14.08
C ALA A 163 -36.28 -50.87 -15.50
N THR A 164 -35.19 -50.79 -16.26
CA THR A 164 -35.12 -51.33 -17.62
C THR A 164 -35.15 -52.85 -17.63
N LEU A 165 -34.34 -53.50 -16.78
CA LEU A 165 -34.26 -54.97 -16.67
C LEU A 165 -35.58 -55.58 -16.18
N THR A 166 -36.26 -54.92 -15.24
CA THR A 166 -37.56 -55.36 -14.72
C THR A 166 -38.73 -55.01 -15.65
N LYS A 167 -38.49 -54.17 -16.67
CA LYS A 167 -39.51 -53.57 -17.55
C LYS A 167 -40.59 -52.83 -16.77
N GLY A 168 -40.19 -52.14 -15.70
CA GLY A 168 -41.10 -51.41 -14.80
C GLY A 168 -41.97 -52.29 -13.89
N ARG A 169 -41.73 -53.61 -13.84
CA ARG A 169 -42.40 -54.51 -12.89
C ARG A 169 -41.71 -54.44 -11.52
N ASP A 170 -42.44 -54.80 -10.46
CA ASP A 170 -41.92 -54.82 -9.09
C ASP A 170 -40.67 -55.71 -9.00
N ALA A 171 -39.51 -55.12 -8.69
CA ALA A 171 -38.24 -55.82 -8.63
C ALA A 171 -38.20 -56.87 -7.50
N ARG A 172 -39.03 -56.69 -6.47
CA ARG A 172 -39.17 -57.65 -5.35
C ARG A 172 -39.87 -58.94 -5.77
N ARG A 173 -40.66 -58.89 -6.85
CA ARG A 173 -41.35 -60.05 -7.41
C ARG A 173 -40.61 -60.66 -8.61
N SER A 174 -39.40 -60.17 -8.88
CA SER A 174 -38.55 -60.60 -9.99
C SER A 174 -37.49 -61.59 -9.51
N GLU A 175 -36.49 -61.87 -10.36
CA GLU A 175 -35.37 -62.74 -10.03
C GLU A 175 -34.62 -62.26 -8.79
N THR A 176 -34.02 -63.19 -8.04
CA THR A 176 -33.28 -62.90 -6.80
C THR A 176 -32.22 -61.81 -6.99
N ALA A 177 -31.59 -61.75 -8.16
CA ALA A 177 -30.62 -60.72 -8.51
C ALA A 177 -31.21 -59.30 -8.51
N HIS A 178 -32.43 -59.12 -9.00
CA HIS A 178 -33.11 -57.81 -9.03
C HIS A 178 -33.55 -57.36 -7.63
N MET A 179 -33.99 -58.29 -6.79
CA MET A 179 -34.31 -58.01 -5.39
C MET A 179 -33.07 -57.54 -4.62
N VAL A 180 -31.93 -58.21 -4.82
CA VAL A 180 -30.66 -57.82 -4.19
C VAL A 180 -30.16 -56.48 -4.72
N ALA A 181 -30.30 -56.21 -6.02
CA ALA A 181 -29.96 -54.92 -6.61
C ALA A 181 -30.82 -53.79 -6.03
N LEU A 182 -32.13 -54.00 -5.89
CA LEU A 182 -33.03 -53.03 -5.25
C LEU A 182 -32.62 -52.75 -3.79
N GLN A 183 -32.34 -53.79 -3.01
CA GLN A 183 -31.91 -53.63 -1.61
C GLN A 183 -30.58 -52.87 -1.49
N LEU A 184 -29.65 -53.09 -2.42
CA LEU A 184 -28.39 -52.35 -2.46
C LEU A 184 -28.62 -50.86 -2.77
N GLN A 185 -29.49 -50.57 -3.74
CA GLN A 185 -29.86 -49.21 -4.13
C GLN A 185 -30.60 -48.48 -3.00
N GLU A 186 -31.52 -49.15 -2.32
CA GLU A 186 -32.21 -48.62 -1.13
C GLU A 186 -31.23 -48.25 -0.02
N THR A 187 -30.24 -49.12 0.23
CA THR A 187 -29.23 -48.90 1.27
C THR A 187 -28.32 -47.72 0.93
N GLU A 188 -27.85 -47.64 -0.31
CA GLU A 188 -27.00 -46.55 -0.77
C GLU A 188 -27.77 -45.22 -0.76
N GLN A 189 -29.02 -45.20 -1.23
CA GLN A 189 -29.85 -43.99 -1.22
C GLN A 189 -30.12 -43.47 0.20
N SER A 190 -30.41 -44.38 1.15
CA SER A 190 -30.57 -44.01 2.57
C SER A 190 -29.27 -43.41 3.12
N THR A 191 -28.13 -43.99 2.77
CA THR A 191 -26.81 -43.53 3.23
C THR A 191 -26.48 -42.14 2.67
N ILE A 192 -26.73 -41.91 1.37
CA ILE A 192 -26.57 -40.60 0.73
C ILE A 192 -27.48 -39.56 1.41
N GLY A 193 -28.73 -39.93 1.71
CA GLY A 193 -29.69 -39.08 2.42
C GLY A 193 -29.21 -38.65 3.81
N ASP A 194 -28.72 -39.60 4.60
CA ASP A 194 -28.22 -39.34 5.95
C ASP A 194 -26.93 -38.51 5.94
N GLU A 195 -25.98 -38.84 5.05
CA GLU A 195 -24.76 -38.05 4.88
C GLU A 195 -25.06 -36.61 4.41
N ALA A 196 -25.99 -36.42 3.47
CA ALA A 196 -26.39 -35.10 3.02
C ALA A 196 -26.98 -34.25 4.16
N LYS A 197 -27.83 -34.84 5.02
CA LYS A 197 -28.37 -34.17 6.22
C LYS A 197 -27.25 -33.76 7.19
N ILE A 198 -26.26 -34.61 7.42
CA ILE A 198 -25.10 -34.30 8.27
C ILE A 198 -24.27 -33.14 7.68
N VAL A 199 -24.02 -33.17 6.37
CA VAL A 199 -23.23 -32.13 5.69
C VAL A 199 -23.98 -30.79 5.69
N LEU A 200 -25.31 -30.79 5.47
CA LEU A 200 -26.17 -29.61 5.59
C LEU A 200 -26.17 -29.03 7.02
N ALA A 201 -26.25 -29.88 8.04
CA ALA A 201 -26.16 -29.43 9.43
C ALA A 201 -24.79 -28.81 9.75
N LYS A 202 -23.70 -29.38 9.20
CA LYS A 202 -22.35 -28.80 9.31
C LYS A 202 -22.27 -27.45 8.60
N LEU A 203 -22.87 -27.32 7.41
CA LEU A 203 -22.97 -26.05 6.69
C LEU A 203 -23.73 -25.00 7.52
N ALA A 204 -24.91 -25.32 8.02
CA ALA A 204 -25.71 -24.41 8.85
C ALA A 204 -24.94 -23.94 10.08
N LYS A 205 -24.19 -24.84 10.74
CA LYS A 205 -23.35 -24.48 11.89
C LYS A 205 -22.21 -23.54 11.52
N VAL A 206 -21.55 -23.76 10.37
CA VAL A 206 -20.50 -22.87 9.87
C VAL A 206 -21.09 -21.50 9.54
N VAL A 207 -22.21 -21.46 8.79
CA VAL A 207 -22.94 -20.24 8.41
C VAL A 207 -23.37 -19.43 9.62
N ALA A 208 -23.92 -20.08 10.66
CA ALA A 208 -24.36 -19.42 11.89
C ALA A 208 -23.22 -18.76 12.67
N SER A 209 -21.98 -19.19 12.42
CA SER A 209 -20.78 -18.60 13.01
C SER A 209 -20.15 -17.51 12.15
N MET A 210 -20.71 -17.19 10.97
CA MET A 210 -20.16 -16.23 10.01
C MET A 210 -20.97 -14.93 9.98
N ASP A 211 -20.27 -13.80 9.85
CA ASP A 211 -20.84 -12.46 9.75
C ASP A 211 -20.30 -11.72 8.51
N GLY A 212 -21.08 -10.76 7.99
CA GLY A 212 -20.68 -9.90 6.88
C GLY A 212 -20.70 -10.57 5.48
N PRO A 213 -20.09 -9.93 4.46
CA PRO A 213 -20.18 -10.36 3.06
C PRO A 213 -19.66 -11.77 2.78
N ALA A 214 -18.74 -12.29 3.62
CA ALA A 214 -18.23 -13.65 3.50
C ALA A 214 -19.29 -14.74 3.80
N ALA A 215 -20.36 -14.40 4.52
CA ALA A 215 -21.45 -15.32 4.86
C ALA A 215 -22.52 -15.44 3.77
N GLU A 216 -22.58 -14.50 2.82
CA GLU A 216 -23.65 -14.42 1.79
C GLU A 216 -23.74 -15.68 0.91
N ARG A 217 -22.60 -16.17 0.41
CA ARG A 217 -22.53 -17.37 -0.44
C ARG A 217 -22.94 -18.64 0.31
N PRO A 218 -22.37 -18.95 1.49
CA PRO A 218 -22.83 -20.06 2.33
C PRO A 218 -24.30 -19.98 2.72
N ARG A 219 -24.83 -18.78 3.00
CA ARG A 219 -26.27 -18.57 3.25
C ARG A 219 -27.10 -18.90 2.02
N THR A 220 -26.70 -18.41 0.85
CA THR A 220 -27.37 -18.70 -0.43
C THR A 220 -27.41 -20.20 -0.72
N ALA A 221 -26.31 -20.92 -0.45
CA ALA A 221 -26.29 -22.38 -0.57
C ALA A 221 -27.28 -23.04 0.40
N LEU A 222 -27.32 -22.61 1.67
CA LEU A 222 -28.25 -23.16 2.65
C LEU A 222 -29.72 -22.91 2.25
N THR A 223 -30.05 -21.67 1.86
CA THR A 223 -31.38 -21.30 1.37
C THR A 223 -31.77 -22.11 0.14
N LYS A 224 -30.84 -22.32 -0.82
CA LYS A 224 -31.12 -23.15 -1.99
C LYS A 224 -31.45 -24.59 -1.62
N ALA A 225 -30.77 -25.19 -0.63
CA ALA A 225 -31.08 -26.53 -0.15
C ALA A 225 -32.49 -26.62 0.48
N GLU A 226 -32.91 -25.56 1.18
CA GLU A 226 -34.23 -25.45 1.80
C GLU A 226 -35.34 -25.24 0.75
N ASP A 227 -35.17 -24.28 -0.15
CA ASP A 227 -36.12 -23.94 -1.22
C ASP A 227 -36.40 -25.12 -2.16
N THR A 228 -35.33 -25.86 -2.51
CA THR A 228 -35.42 -27.06 -3.35
C THR A 228 -35.87 -28.29 -2.58
N ARG A 229 -36.04 -28.19 -1.25
CA ARG A 229 -36.43 -29.29 -0.36
C ARG A 229 -35.56 -30.54 -0.55
N LEU A 230 -34.24 -30.35 -0.58
CA LEU A 230 -33.27 -31.42 -0.85
C LEU A 230 -33.47 -32.66 0.04
N THR A 231 -33.64 -32.45 1.35
CA THR A 231 -33.85 -33.55 2.31
C THR A 231 -35.13 -34.34 2.03
N ALA A 232 -36.24 -33.65 1.77
CA ALA A 232 -37.50 -34.31 1.41
C ALA A 232 -37.41 -35.06 0.08
N THR A 233 -36.64 -34.54 -0.88
CA THR A 233 -36.40 -35.19 -2.17
C THR A 233 -35.59 -36.48 -2.00
N LEU A 234 -34.54 -36.47 -1.18
CA LEU A 234 -33.75 -37.66 -0.83
C LEU A 234 -34.57 -38.72 -0.07
N ASP A 235 -35.43 -38.28 0.85
CA ASP A 235 -36.35 -39.17 1.58
C ASP A 235 -37.41 -39.77 0.66
N SER A 236 -37.92 -38.98 -0.30
CA SER A 236 -38.88 -39.46 -1.31
C SER A 236 -38.26 -40.50 -2.24
N ALA A 237 -37.01 -40.29 -2.69
CA ALA A 237 -36.26 -41.29 -3.46
C ALA A 237 -36.14 -42.61 -2.68
N THR A 238 -35.79 -42.55 -1.40
CA THR A 238 -35.69 -43.73 -0.53
C THR A 238 -37.04 -44.44 -0.37
N GLY A 239 -38.13 -43.70 -0.19
CA GLY A 239 -39.49 -44.25 -0.07
C GLY A 239 -39.98 -44.90 -1.37
N ASP A 240 -39.65 -44.31 -2.51
CA ASP A 240 -39.96 -44.86 -3.83
C ASP A 240 -39.20 -46.16 -4.08
N LEU A 241 -37.91 -46.24 -3.74
CA LEU A 241 -37.14 -47.48 -3.84
C LEU A 241 -37.72 -48.58 -2.96
N LYS A 242 -38.04 -48.29 -1.69
CA LYS A 242 -38.72 -49.24 -0.77
C LYS A 242 -40.05 -49.75 -1.31
N SER A 243 -40.73 -48.92 -2.09
CA SER A 243 -42.01 -49.26 -2.74
C SER A 243 -41.82 -49.95 -4.09
N SER A 244 -40.58 -50.10 -4.57
CA SER A 244 -40.19 -50.54 -5.92
C SER A 244 -40.71 -49.63 -7.05
N ASN A 245 -40.94 -48.34 -6.78
CA ASN A 245 -41.34 -47.31 -7.75
C ASN A 245 -40.12 -46.73 -8.48
N LEU A 246 -39.43 -47.55 -9.26
CA LEU A 246 -38.08 -47.25 -9.79
C LEU A 246 -38.00 -45.98 -10.67
N LEU A 247 -39.03 -45.68 -11.47
CA LEU A 247 -39.02 -44.46 -12.30
C LEU A 247 -39.20 -43.18 -11.46
N SER A 248 -40.04 -43.24 -10.42
CA SER A 248 -40.24 -42.11 -9.51
C SER A 248 -38.98 -41.87 -8.67
N ALA A 249 -38.36 -42.97 -8.18
CA ALA A 249 -37.07 -42.93 -7.51
C ALA A 249 -36.02 -42.24 -8.39
N ALA A 250 -35.82 -42.70 -9.63
CA ALA A 250 -34.87 -42.10 -10.57
C ALA A 250 -35.12 -40.59 -10.79
N GLY A 251 -36.39 -40.15 -10.86
CA GLY A 251 -36.73 -38.74 -10.98
C GLY A 251 -36.40 -37.90 -9.74
N ASN A 252 -36.54 -38.46 -8.54
CA ASN A 252 -36.14 -37.82 -7.29
C ASN A 252 -34.62 -37.80 -7.12
N GLU A 253 -33.94 -38.89 -7.47
CA GLU A 253 -32.48 -39.02 -7.40
C GLU A 253 -31.77 -38.03 -8.34
N LYS A 254 -32.28 -37.85 -9.57
CA LYS A 254 -31.77 -36.83 -10.49
C LYS A 254 -31.86 -35.43 -9.91
N ARG A 255 -33.03 -35.06 -9.38
CA ARG A 255 -33.23 -33.74 -8.75
C ARG A 255 -32.30 -33.53 -7.56
N ALA A 256 -32.13 -34.55 -6.71
CA ALA A 256 -31.21 -34.48 -5.58
C ALA A 256 -29.75 -34.31 -6.03
N ARG A 257 -29.31 -35.05 -7.05
CA ARG A 257 -27.97 -34.93 -7.64
C ARG A 257 -27.69 -33.51 -8.12
N ASP A 258 -28.61 -32.93 -8.88
CA ASP A 258 -28.44 -31.61 -9.48
C ASP A 258 -28.34 -30.53 -8.40
N VAL A 259 -29.18 -30.60 -7.36
CA VAL A 259 -29.09 -29.70 -6.20
C VAL A 259 -27.78 -29.90 -5.43
N LEU A 260 -27.33 -31.13 -5.17
CA LEU A 260 -26.05 -31.39 -4.48
C LEU A 260 -24.86 -30.79 -5.26
N SER A 261 -24.88 -30.88 -6.60
CA SER A 261 -23.89 -30.27 -7.48
C SER A 261 -23.91 -28.74 -7.36
N ASP A 262 -25.10 -28.14 -7.40
CA ASP A 262 -25.27 -26.69 -7.24
C ASP A 262 -24.79 -26.17 -5.89
N LEU A 263 -25.05 -26.89 -4.80
CA LEU A 263 -24.55 -26.56 -3.47
C LEU A 263 -23.02 -26.58 -3.43
N ALA A 264 -22.41 -27.58 -4.06
CA ALA A 264 -20.96 -27.65 -4.16
C ALA A 264 -20.39 -26.47 -4.95
N LYS A 265 -21.03 -26.06 -6.05
CA LYS A 265 -20.63 -24.90 -6.87
C LYS A 265 -20.75 -23.58 -6.10
N LEU A 266 -21.85 -23.36 -5.36
CA LEU A 266 -22.10 -22.13 -4.60
C LEU A 266 -21.13 -21.94 -3.41
N LEU A 267 -20.65 -23.04 -2.83
CA LEU A 267 -19.73 -23.01 -1.68
C LEU A 267 -18.26 -22.88 -2.09
N LEU A 268 -17.95 -23.08 -3.38
CA LEU A 268 -16.63 -22.79 -3.91
C LEU A 268 -16.47 -21.28 -4.17
N PRO A 269 -15.24 -20.75 -4.14
CA PRO A 269 -14.95 -19.41 -4.60
C PRO A 269 -15.50 -19.18 -6.02
N ALA A 270 -16.10 -18.00 -6.26
CA ALA A 270 -16.56 -17.64 -7.59
C ALA A 270 -15.35 -17.66 -8.54
N ARG A 271 -15.36 -18.60 -9.49
CA ARG A 271 -14.34 -18.70 -10.53
C ARG A 271 -14.57 -17.58 -11.53
N ASP A 272 -13.50 -16.88 -11.90
CA ASP A 272 -13.54 -15.95 -13.02
C ASP A 272 -14.03 -16.67 -14.29
N ASN A 273 -14.74 -15.95 -15.17
CA ASN A 273 -15.27 -16.46 -16.42
C ASN A 273 -14.16 -17.13 -17.26
N LEU A 274 -12.93 -16.61 -17.18
CA LEU A 274 -11.77 -17.23 -17.83
C LEU A 274 -11.43 -18.62 -17.25
N GLU A 275 -11.45 -18.78 -15.94
CA GLU A 275 -11.22 -20.07 -15.31
C GLU A 275 -12.35 -21.07 -15.63
N VAL A 276 -13.60 -20.60 -15.67
CA VAL A 276 -14.75 -21.40 -16.07
C VAL A 276 -14.57 -21.90 -17.51
N MET A 277 -14.22 -21.00 -18.45
CA MET A 277 -13.95 -21.38 -19.84
C MET A 277 -12.78 -22.36 -19.97
N LYS A 278 -11.67 -22.13 -19.24
CA LYS A 278 -10.50 -23.04 -19.23
C LYS A 278 -10.84 -24.42 -18.67
N GLN A 279 -11.65 -24.48 -17.61
CA GLN A 279 -12.08 -25.74 -17.03
C GLN A 279 -13.00 -26.50 -17.98
N ALA A 280 -13.98 -25.82 -18.57
CA ALA A 280 -14.88 -26.40 -19.56
C ALA A 280 -14.13 -26.90 -20.80
N LEU A 281 -13.11 -26.17 -21.26
CA LEU A 281 -12.25 -26.63 -22.35
C LEU A 281 -11.56 -27.95 -21.99
N ARG A 282 -10.97 -28.06 -20.80
CA ARG A 282 -10.33 -29.31 -20.32
C ARG A 282 -11.32 -30.47 -20.21
N ASP A 283 -12.52 -30.22 -19.73
CA ASP A 283 -13.53 -31.26 -19.57
C ASP A 283 -14.11 -31.68 -20.94
N LEU A 284 -14.23 -30.76 -21.88
CA LEU A 284 -14.62 -31.04 -23.26
C LEU A 284 -13.52 -31.84 -24.00
N GLU A 285 -12.25 -31.51 -23.77
CA GLU A 285 -11.11 -32.28 -24.30
C GLU A 285 -11.04 -33.72 -23.81
N LYS A 286 -11.58 -34.00 -22.61
CA LYS A 286 -11.74 -35.37 -22.10
C LYS A 286 -12.98 -36.05 -22.66
N THR A 287 -14.06 -35.32 -22.86
CA THR A 287 -15.36 -35.87 -23.29
C THR A 287 -15.39 -36.16 -24.79
N ILE A 288 -14.67 -35.39 -25.63
CA ILE A 288 -14.55 -35.63 -27.08
C ILE A 288 -13.99 -37.05 -27.41
N PRO A 289 -12.89 -37.51 -26.80
CA PRO A 289 -12.41 -38.89 -26.95
C PRO A 289 -13.45 -39.94 -26.54
N GLU A 290 -14.24 -39.69 -25.49
CA GLU A 290 -15.29 -40.61 -25.06
C GLU A 290 -16.44 -40.68 -26.08
N GLN A 291 -16.82 -39.56 -26.70
CA GLN A 291 -17.76 -39.55 -27.83
C GLN A 291 -17.22 -40.35 -29.02
N LYS A 292 -15.91 -40.25 -29.31
CA LYS A 292 -15.25 -41.07 -30.36
C LYS A 292 -15.27 -42.56 -30.02
N ALA A 293 -15.02 -42.92 -28.76
CA ALA A 293 -15.11 -44.31 -28.30
C ALA A 293 -16.54 -44.85 -28.40
N ALA A 294 -17.54 -44.06 -28.00
CA ALA A 294 -18.95 -44.42 -28.11
C ALA A 294 -19.37 -44.71 -29.57
N ILE A 295 -18.84 -43.94 -30.54
CA ILE A 295 -19.04 -44.21 -31.98
C ILE A 295 -18.48 -45.57 -32.37
N GLU A 296 -17.25 -45.88 -31.99
CA GLU A 296 -16.62 -47.17 -32.34
C GLU A 296 -17.33 -48.35 -31.70
N GLU A 297 -17.78 -48.22 -30.46
CA GLU A 297 -18.56 -49.26 -29.79
C GLU A 297 -19.94 -49.43 -30.41
N THR A 298 -20.58 -48.34 -30.86
CA THR A 298 -21.85 -48.42 -31.59
C THR A 298 -21.67 -49.18 -32.92
N LYS A 299 -20.52 -49.01 -33.60
CA LYS A 299 -20.17 -49.79 -34.81
C LYS A 299 -19.90 -51.26 -34.50
N GLN A 300 -19.29 -51.57 -33.36
CA GLN A 300 -19.02 -52.95 -32.94
C GLN A 300 -20.31 -53.66 -32.48
N ALA A 301 -21.17 -52.95 -31.76
CA ALA A 301 -22.48 -53.38 -31.30
C ALA A 301 -23.45 -53.79 -32.42
N ALA A 302 -23.25 -53.31 -33.64
CA ALA A 302 -23.98 -53.80 -34.81
C ALA A 302 -23.82 -55.31 -35.03
N LYS A 303 -22.77 -55.93 -34.49
CA LYS A 303 -22.43 -57.35 -34.69
C LYS A 303 -22.89 -58.28 -33.55
N ASN A 304 -23.11 -57.74 -32.34
CA ASN A 304 -23.43 -58.50 -31.13
C ASN A 304 -24.46 -57.78 -30.25
N LYS A 305 -25.43 -58.52 -29.70
CA LYS A 305 -26.56 -57.95 -28.96
C LYS A 305 -26.20 -57.41 -27.57
N ASP A 306 -25.23 -58.01 -26.88
CA ASP A 306 -24.82 -57.58 -25.54
C ASP A 306 -24.04 -56.25 -25.60
N ASP A 307 -23.25 -56.07 -26.66
CA ASP A 307 -22.47 -54.86 -26.95
C ASP A 307 -23.38 -53.63 -27.25
N ALA A 308 -24.60 -53.84 -27.74
CA ALA A 308 -25.57 -52.77 -28.03
C ALA A 308 -26.10 -52.06 -26.78
N THR A 309 -26.25 -52.80 -25.68
CA THR A 309 -26.68 -52.20 -24.41
C THR A 309 -25.54 -51.38 -23.79
N GLU A 310 -24.30 -51.83 -23.96
CA GLU A 310 -23.11 -51.14 -23.47
C GLU A 310 -22.82 -49.86 -24.28
N ALA A 311 -22.96 -49.92 -25.61
CA ALA A 311 -22.88 -48.75 -26.48
C ALA A 311 -23.93 -47.68 -26.15
N GLU A 312 -25.17 -48.08 -25.85
CA GLU A 312 -26.24 -47.16 -25.43
C GLU A 312 -25.91 -46.50 -24.08
N LYS A 313 -25.39 -47.28 -23.12
CA LYS A 313 -24.96 -46.77 -21.80
C LYS A 313 -23.85 -45.74 -21.95
N LYS A 314 -22.81 -46.02 -22.73
CA LYS A 314 -21.73 -45.05 -22.95
C LYS A 314 -22.22 -43.80 -23.66
N GLN A 315 -23.13 -43.93 -24.64
CA GLN A 315 -23.71 -42.74 -25.25
C GLN A 315 -24.49 -41.88 -24.23
N ALA A 316 -25.23 -42.49 -23.29
CA ALA A 316 -25.91 -41.76 -22.24
C ALA A 316 -24.95 -41.03 -21.30
N GLU A 317 -23.81 -41.64 -20.95
CA GLU A 317 -22.79 -40.98 -20.13
C GLU A 317 -22.16 -39.78 -20.82
N VAL A 318 -21.91 -39.88 -22.12
CA VAL A 318 -21.34 -38.77 -22.89
C VAL A 318 -22.37 -37.63 -23.04
N VAL A 319 -23.67 -37.94 -23.16
CA VAL A 319 -24.75 -36.94 -23.13
C VAL A 319 -24.71 -36.15 -21.82
N ASP A 320 -24.70 -36.85 -20.68
CA ASP A 320 -24.72 -36.21 -19.36
C ASP A 320 -23.49 -35.33 -19.12
N LYS A 321 -22.31 -35.79 -19.54
CA LYS A 321 -21.07 -35.00 -19.45
C LYS A 321 -21.11 -33.77 -20.35
N THR A 322 -21.60 -33.92 -21.58
CA THR A 322 -21.71 -32.81 -22.55
C THR A 322 -22.71 -31.76 -22.07
N ASP A 323 -23.84 -32.19 -21.49
CA ASP A 323 -24.85 -31.29 -20.90
C ASP A 323 -24.34 -30.58 -19.64
N GLY A 324 -23.56 -31.27 -18.79
CA GLY A 324 -22.90 -30.64 -17.65
C GLY A 324 -21.92 -29.53 -18.05
N ILE A 325 -21.11 -29.76 -19.09
CA ILE A 325 -20.18 -28.74 -19.61
C ILE A 325 -20.97 -27.56 -20.20
N ARG A 326 -22.09 -27.83 -20.90
CA ARG A 326 -22.99 -26.79 -21.44
C ARG A 326 -23.49 -25.87 -20.32
N GLU A 327 -24.00 -26.43 -19.24
CA GLU A 327 -24.51 -25.64 -18.10
C GLU A 327 -23.41 -24.80 -17.45
N ASP A 328 -22.21 -25.36 -17.31
CA ASP A 328 -21.08 -24.65 -16.70
C ASP A 328 -20.64 -23.42 -17.52
N VAL A 329 -20.76 -23.48 -18.85
CA VAL A 329 -20.38 -22.37 -19.74
C VAL A 329 -21.53 -21.49 -20.19
N GLU A 330 -22.77 -21.77 -19.81
CA GLU A 330 -23.96 -21.05 -20.28
C GLU A 330 -23.85 -19.53 -20.05
N LYS A 331 -23.32 -19.13 -18.88
CA LYS A 331 -23.09 -17.72 -18.55
C LYS A 331 -21.76 -17.18 -19.07
N ALA A 332 -20.71 -17.99 -19.07
CA ALA A 332 -19.34 -17.54 -19.37
C ALA A 332 -19.04 -17.50 -20.88
N ALA A 333 -19.65 -18.40 -21.66
CA ALA A 333 -19.46 -18.54 -23.10
C ALA A 333 -20.78 -19.03 -23.75
N PRO A 334 -21.81 -18.18 -23.88
CA PRO A 334 -23.14 -18.56 -24.36
C PRO A 334 -23.11 -19.20 -25.76
N LYS A 335 -22.22 -18.73 -26.64
CA LYS A 335 -22.04 -19.33 -27.97
C LYS A 335 -21.51 -20.78 -27.92
N ALA A 336 -20.55 -21.06 -27.03
CA ALA A 336 -20.08 -22.42 -26.82
C ALA A 336 -21.17 -23.29 -26.18
N ALA A 337 -22.00 -22.71 -25.30
CA ALA A 337 -23.14 -23.41 -24.72
C ALA A 337 -24.20 -23.78 -25.77
N GLU A 338 -24.49 -22.91 -26.75
CA GLU A 338 -25.39 -23.24 -27.87
C GLU A 338 -24.84 -24.38 -28.74
N GLU A 339 -23.54 -24.37 -29.02
CA GLU A 339 -22.87 -25.44 -29.77
C GLU A 339 -22.92 -26.77 -29.01
N LEU A 340 -22.70 -26.77 -27.69
CA LEU A 340 -22.84 -27.95 -26.84
C LEU A 340 -24.29 -28.42 -26.72
N LYS A 341 -25.26 -27.50 -26.70
CA LYS A 341 -26.69 -27.84 -26.74
C LYS A 341 -27.05 -28.60 -28.01
N ALA A 342 -26.59 -28.11 -29.16
CA ALA A 342 -26.77 -28.80 -30.43
C ALA A 342 -26.07 -30.17 -30.45
N ALA A 343 -24.91 -30.32 -29.78
CA ALA A 343 -24.27 -31.61 -29.61
C ALA A 343 -25.14 -32.59 -28.80
N VAL A 344 -25.68 -32.14 -27.65
CA VAL A 344 -26.58 -32.92 -26.79
C VAL A 344 -27.81 -33.40 -27.55
N GLU A 345 -28.45 -32.54 -28.35
CA GLU A 345 -29.61 -32.91 -29.19
C GLU A 345 -29.25 -34.06 -30.15
N LYS A 346 -28.09 -33.99 -30.82
CA LYS A 346 -27.63 -35.05 -31.73
C LYS A 346 -27.24 -36.34 -31.01
N GLN A 347 -26.68 -36.25 -29.82
CA GLN A 347 -26.40 -37.43 -28.99
C GLN A 347 -27.69 -38.11 -28.52
N GLN A 348 -28.73 -37.34 -28.18
CA GLN A 348 -30.05 -37.87 -27.82
C GLN A 348 -30.77 -38.50 -29.01
N GLU A 349 -30.71 -37.88 -30.20
CA GLU A 349 -31.20 -38.47 -31.46
C GLU A 349 -30.51 -39.81 -31.74
N ALA A 350 -29.19 -39.88 -31.57
CA ALA A 350 -28.44 -41.14 -31.72
C ALA A 350 -28.93 -42.21 -30.74
N ARG A 351 -29.18 -41.84 -29.48
CA ARG A 351 -29.66 -42.75 -28.45
C ARG A 351 -31.05 -43.29 -28.77
N ALA A 352 -31.97 -42.45 -29.22
CA ALA A 352 -33.30 -42.87 -29.65
C ALA A 352 -33.23 -43.88 -30.81
N LEU A 353 -32.35 -43.63 -31.77
CA LEU A 353 -32.12 -44.53 -32.90
C LEU A 353 -31.50 -45.87 -32.46
N MET A 354 -30.56 -45.87 -31.50
CA MET A 354 -30.01 -47.11 -30.94
C MET A 354 -31.08 -47.95 -30.24
N GLN A 355 -31.98 -47.31 -29.47
CA GLN A 355 -33.11 -47.99 -28.83
C GLN A 355 -34.10 -48.57 -29.86
N GLU A 356 -34.42 -47.80 -30.91
CA GLU A 356 -35.32 -48.28 -31.96
C GLU A 356 -34.71 -49.46 -32.75
N GLN A 357 -33.41 -49.40 -33.06
CA GLN A 357 -32.70 -50.49 -33.73
C GLN A 357 -32.64 -51.76 -32.87
N ALA A 358 -32.40 -51.61 -31.56
CA ALA A 358 -32.44 -52.73 -30.61
C ALA A 358 -33.83 -53.39 -30.56
N GLN A 359 -34.91 -52.63 -30.75
CA GLN A 359 -36.29 -53.13 -30.77
C GLN A 359 -36.69 -53.78 -32.09
N ARG A 360 -36.31 -53.20 -33.24
CA ARG A 360 -36.74 -53.67 -34.58
C ARG A 360 -35.90 -54.81 -35.16
N ARG A 361 -34.74 -55.15 -34.57
CA ARG A 361 -33.79 -56.17 -35.08
C ARG A 361 -33.30 -55.89 -36.52
N THR A 362 -33.12 -54.62 -36.88
CA THR A 362 -32.68 -54.21 -38.22
C THR A 362 -31.28 -53.59 -38.17
N SER A 363 -30.33 -54.07 -38.99
CA SER A 363 -28.91 -53.68 -39.01
C SER A 363 -28.60 -52.53 -39.99
N LYS A 364 -29.33 -51.40 -39.93
CA LYS A 364 -28.90 -50.22 -40.70
C LYS A 364 -27.85 -49.45 -39.89
N ASP A 365 -26.62 -49.92 -39.99
CA ASP A 365 -25.45 -49.55 -39.18
C ASP A 365 -25.05 -48.05 -39.22
N SER A 366 -25.63 -47.24 -40.12
CA SER A 366 -25.19 -45.86 -40.38
C SER A 366 -25.97 -44.77 -39.65
N ALA A 367 -27.22 -45.01 -39.20
CA ALA A 367 -28.07 -43.92 -38.71
C ALA A 367 -27.67 -43.36 -37.32
N PRO A 368 -27.37 -44.19 -36.30
CA PRO A 368 -26.96 -43.67 -34.99
C PRO A 368 -25.55 -43.07 -35.03
N THR A 369 -24.64 -43.72 -35.76
CA THR A 369 -23.24 -43.29 -35.93
C THR A 369 -23.13 -41.97 -36.68
N GLU A 370 -24.02 -41.70 -37.63
CA GLU A 370 -24.12 -40.40 -38.31
C GLU A 370 -24.53 -39.27 -37.34
N LYS A 371 -25.49 -39.53 -36.45
CA LYS A 371 -25.89 -38.56 -35.41
C LYS A 371 -24.79 -38.33 -34.38
N GLN A 372 -24.10 -39.38 -33.98
CA GLN A 372 -22.92 -39.27 -33.10
C GLN A 372 -21.78 -38.48 -33.75
N ALA A 373 -21.57 -38.61 -35.07
CA ALA A 373 -20.59 -37.81 -35.81
C ALA A 373 -21.00 -36.33 -35.91
N GLN A 374 -22.29 -36.04 -36.10
CA GLN A 374 -22.81 -34.67 -36.05
C GLN A 374 -22.63 -34.04 -34.67
N ALA A 375 -22.88 -34.81 -33.60
CA ALA A 375 -22.61 -34.37 -32.23
C ALA A 375 -21.13 -34.04 -32.00
N LEU A 376 -20.25 -34.92 -32.47
CA LEU A 376 -18.80 -34.74 -32.36
C LEU A 376 -18.33 -33.44 -33.03
N ASN A 377 -18.83 -33.15 -34.24
CA ASN A 377 -18.52 -31.90 -34.93
C ASN A 377 -18.94 -30.68 -34.09
N LYS A 378 -20.11 -30.73 -33.44
CA LYS A 378 -20.59 -29.65 -32.57
C LYS A 378 -19.77 -29.50 -31.28
N MET A 379 -19.27 -30.58 -30.71
CA MET A 379 -18.32 -30.53 -29.61
C MET A 379 -16.98 -29.92 -30.03
N GLU A 380 -16.50 -30.20 -31.25
CA GLU A 380 -15.29 -29.59 -31.80
C GLU A 380 -15.48 -28.10 -32.14
N ASP A 381 -16.67 -27.69 -32.60
CA ASP A 381 -17.03 -26.28 -32.76
C ASP A 381 -16.99 -25.55 -31.41
N ALA A 382 -17.64 -26.11 -30.38
CA ALA A 382 -17.63 -25.58 -29.02
C ALA A 382 -16.21 -25.45 -28.44
N LYS A 383 -15.35 -26.45 -28.71
CA LYS A 383 -13.93 -26.42 -28.34
C LYS A 383 -13.23 -25.21 -28.95
N LYS A 384 -13.36 -25.00 -30.27
CA LYS A 384 -12.75 -23.86 -30.97
C LYS A 384 -13.29 -22.53 -30.46
N THR A 385 -14.60 -22.45 -30.19
CA THR A 385 -15.22 -21.24 -29.64
C THR A 385 -14.66 -20.92 -28.26
N LEU A 386 -14.50 -21.91 -27.38
CA LEU A 386 -13.87 -21.74 -26.07
C LEU A 386 -12.40 -21.32 -26.20
N GLU A 387 -11.61 -21.95 -27.07
CA GLU A 387 -10.22 -21.55 -27.32
C GLU A 387 -10.11 -20.10 -27.80
N GLN A 388 -10.97 -19.67 -28.71
CA GLN A 388 -11.01 -18.29 -29.20
C GLN A 388 -11.40 -17.29 -28.12
N LEU A 389 -12.40 -17.62 -27.30
CA LEU A 389 -12.86 -16.76 -26.21
C LEU A 389 -11.80 -16.67 -25.10
N ILE A 390 -11.15 -17.79 -24.76
CA ILE A 390 -10.01 -17.82 -23.83
C ILE A 390 -8.87 -16.98 -24.37
N ALA A 391 -8.47 -17.15 -25.63
CA ALA A 391 -7.40 -16.35 -26.24
C ALA A 391 -7.74 -14.86 -26.27
N LYS A 392 -9.00 -14.49 -26.53
CA LYS A 392 -9.47 -13.09 -26.47
C LYS A 392 -9.44 -12.55 -25.04
N ALA A 393 -9.91 -13.32 -24.06
CA ALA A 393 -9.89 -12.94 -22.66
C ALA A 393 -8.46 -12.82 -22.11
N GLU A 394 -7.57 -13.74 -22.48
CA GLU A 394 -6.13 -13.68 -22.15
C GLU A 394 -5.43 -12.49 -22.83
N ALA A 395 -5.76 -12.20 -24.09
CA ALA A 395 -5.25 -11.02 -24.79
C ALA A 395 -5.77 -9.70 -24.20
N GLN A 396 -6.97 -9.70 -23.62
CA GLN A 396 -7.53 -8.58 -22.86
C GLN A 396 -6.89 -8.48 -21.47
N GLN A 397 -6.48 -9.59 -20.85
CA GLN A 397 -5.80 -9.62 -19.56
C GLN A 397 -4.29 -9.31 -19.64
N GLN A 398 -3.65 -9.52 -20.79
CA GLN A 398 -2.21 -9.22 -21.00
C GLN A 398 -1.92 -7.79 -21.47
N LYS A 399 -2.93 -6.95 -21.74
CA LYS A 399 -2.71 -5.56 -22.14
C LYS A 399 -2.73 -4.66 -20.90
N PRO A 400 -1.61 -3.99 -20.52
CA PRO A 400 -1.73 -2.80 -19.69
C PRO A 400 -2.67 -1.84 -20.43
N LYS A 401 -3.71 -1.33 -19.73
CA LYS A 401 -4.73 -0.41 -20.27
C LYS A 401 -4.06 0.81 -20.92
N ASP A 402 -3.72 0.70 -22.20
CA ASP A 402 -3.28 1.81 -23.04
C ASP A 402 -4.48 2.24 -23.86
N LYS A 403 -5.18 3.27 -23.36
CA LYS A 403 -6.37 3.84 -23.99
C LYS A 403 -6.11 4.19 -25.48
N LEU A 404 -4.88 4.56 -25.83
CA LEU A 404 -4.48 4.83 -27.21
C LEU A 404 -4.51 3.57 -28.08
N ALA A 405 -4.06 2.42 -27.56
CA ALA A 405 -4.10 1.16 -28.28
C ALA A 405 -5.55 0.68 -28.49
N ASP A 406 -6.39 0.83 -27.47
CA ASP A 406 -7.82 0.47 -27.54
C ASP A 406 -8.56 1.33 -28.58
N LEU A 407 -8.30 2.64 -28.62
CA LEU A 407 -8.90 3.52 -29.63
C LEU A 407 -8.42 3.21 -31.06
N LYS A 408 -7.16 2.82 -31.25
CA LYS A 408 -6.64 2.39 -32.57
C LYS A 408 -7.30 1.10 -33.05
N GLU A 409 -7.49 0.14 -32.15
CA GLU A 409 -8.19 -1.11 -32.46
C GLU A 409 -9.68 -0.84 -32.77
N LEU A 410 -10.32 0.02 -31.98
CA LEU A 410 -11.70 0.45 -32.19
C LEU A 410 -11.87 1.15 -33.55
N LYS A 411 -10.96 2.05 -33.91
CA LYS A 411 -10.95 2.71 -35.22
C LYS A 411 -10.91 1.69 -36.36
N LYS A 412 -10.00 0.72 -36.29
CA LYS A 412 -9.86 -0.32 -37.32
C LYS A 412 -11.17 -1.11 -37.49
N LYS A 413 -11.84 -1.47 -36.39
CA LYS A 413 -13.15 -2.12 -36.44
C LYS A 413 -14.21 -1.25 -37.11
N VAL A 414 -14.25 0.06 -36.83
CA VAL A 414 -15.20 0.99 -37.46
C VAL A 414 -14.93 1.13 -38.97
N GLU A 415 -13.67 1.18 -39.41
CA GLU A 415 -13.31 1.20 -40.84
C GLU A 415 -13.70 -0.11 -41.55
N GLU A 416 -13.49 -1.26 -40.90
CA GLU A 416 -13.94 -2.57 -41.41
C GLU A 416 -15.47 -2.62 -41.53
N LEU A 417 -16.21 -2.06 -40.57
CA LEU A 417 -17.67 -1.95 -40.63
C LEU A 417 -18.15 -1.03 -41.74
N ALA A 418 -17.46 0.11 -41.96
CA ALA A 418 -17.77 1.01 -43.07
C ALA A 418 -17.59 0.31 -44.43
N ALA A 419 -16.53 -0.50 -44.57
CA ALA A 419 -16.30 -1.31 -45.78
C ALA A 419 -17.38 -2.39 -45.96
N LYS A 420 -17.75 -3.11 -44.89
CA LYS A 420 -18.84 -4.09 -44.93
C LYS A 420 -20.18 -3.43 -45.28
N GLN A 421 -20.46 -2.25 -44.75
CA GLN A 421 -21.68 -1.50 -45.05
C GLN A 421 -21.75 -1.07 -46.52
N GLU A 422 -20.63 -0.63 -47.11
CA GLU A 422 -20.56 -0.32 -48.55
C GLU A 422 -20.79 -1.58 -49.39
N GLN A 423 -20.21 -2.72 -48.99
CA GLN A 423 -20.43 -3.98 -49.69
C GLN A 423 -21.91 -4.42 -49.64
N VAL A 424 -22.59 -4.25 -48.50
CA VAL A 424 -24.03 -4.51 -48.39
C VAL A 424 -24.83 -3.60 -49.31
N LYS A 425 -24.47 -2.31 -49.40
CA LYS A 425 -25.11 -1.32 -50.28
C LYS A 425 -24.94 -1.69 -51.76
N GLU A 426 -23.74 -2.05 -52.19
CA GLU A 426 -23.46 -2.49 -53.58
C GLU A 426 -24.22 -3.78 -53.93
N ASN A 427 -24.23 -4.75 -53.01
CA ASN A 427 -24.96 -6.00 -53.19
C ASN A 427 -26.48 -5.77 -53.26
N ALA A 428 -27.02 -4.89 -52.41
CA ALA A 428 -28.43 -4.54 -52.40
C ALA A 428 -28.84 -3.84 -53.72
N ALA A 429 -28.03 -2.91 -54.22
CA ALA A 429 -28.28 -2.26 -55.52
C ALA A 429 -28.22 -3.25 -56.69
N THR A 430 -27.31 -4.23 -56.64
CA THR A 430 -27.22 -5.30 -57.65
C THR A 430 -28.44 -6.23 -57.58
N ALA A 431 -28.85 -6.61 -56.36
CA ALA A 431 -30.03 -7.43 -56.12
C ALA A 431 -31.32 -6.72 -56.55
N GLU A 432 -31.42 -5.40 -56.37
CA GLU A 432 -32.56 -4.58 -56.83
C GLU A 432 -32.70 -4.60 -58.36
N LYS A 433 -31.58 -4.40 -59.09
CA LYS A 433 -31.57 -4.49 -60.56
C LYS A 433 -31.96 -5.89 -61.05
N ALA A 434 -31.46 -6.95 -60.41
CA ALA A 434 -31.80 -8.33 -60.73
C ALA A 434 -33.28 -8.66 -60.42
N ALA A 435 -33.80 -8.14 -59.30
CA ALA A 435 -35.21 -8.30 -58.93
C ALA A 435 -36.15 -7.66 -59.96
N ALA A 436 -35.79 -6.49 -60.49
CA ALA A 436 -36.55 -5.81 -61.55
C ALA A 436 -36.48 -6.53 -62.91
N ALA A 437 -35.31 -7.09 -63.28
CA ALA A 437 -35.11 -7.76 -64.56
C ALA A 437 -35.64 -9.20 -64.61
N GLU A 438 -35.48 -9.97 -63.52
CA GLU A 438 -35.79 -11.41 -63.47
C GLU A 438 -37.09 -11.73 -62.70
N LYS A 439 -37.81 -10.71 -62.19
CA LYS A 439 -38.98 -10.86 -61.29
C LYS A 439 -38.70 -11.73 -60.05
N LYS A 440 -37.48 -11.68 -59.51
CA LYS A 440 -37.04 -12.43 -58.32
C LYS A 440 -36.72 -11.51 -57.13
N PRO A 441 -37.73 -10.97 -56.42
CA PRO A 441 -37.52 -10.05 -55.29
C PRO A 441 -36.93 -10.73 -54.05
N GLU A 442 -36.88 -12.07 -54.01
CA GLU A 442 -36.30 -12.88 -52.93
C GLU A 442 -34.79 -12.61 -52.74
N LYS A 443 -34.08 -12.23 -53.82
CA LYS A 443 -32.63 -11.88 -53.78
C LYS A 443 -32.34 -10.63 -52.91
N LEU A 444 -33.32 -9.75 -52.71
CA LEU A 444 -33.20 -8.59 -51.80
C LEU A 444 -33.32 -9.02 -50.34
N ALA A 445 -34.22 -9.97 -50.05
CA ALA A 445 -34.38 -10.53 -48.70
C ALA A 445 -33.11 -11.29 -48.24
N GLU A 446 -32.36 -11.90 -49.16
CA GLU A 446 -31.05 -12.50 -48.85
C GLU A 446 -30.00 -11.48 -48.37
N GLN A 447 -30.11 -10.20 -48.77
CA GLN A 447 -29.21 -9.15 -48.27
C GLN A 447 -29.58 -8.66 -46.86
N ALA A 448 -30.81 -8.91 -46.39
CA ALA A 448 -31.25 -8.52 -45.06
C ALA A 448 -30.41 -9.19 -43.95
N ALA A 449 -30.09 -10.48 -44.09
CA ALA A 449 -29.24 -11.20 -43.14
C ALA A 449 -27.82 -10.63 -43.05
N LYS A 450 -27.25 -10.17 -44.18
CA LYS A 450 -25.95 -9.49 -44.20
C LYS A 450 -26.04 -8.12 -43.53
N GLN A 451 -27.10 -7.36 -43.82
CA GLN A 451 -27.35 -6.07 -43.18
C GLN A 451 -27.55 -6.20 -41.66
N GLU A 452 -28.21 -7.26 -41.20
CA GLU A 452 -28.39 -7.59 -39.79
C GLU A 452 -27.05 -7.90 -39.10
N SER A 453 -26.19 -8.70 -39.73
CA SER A 453 -24.85 -8.99 -39.22
C SER A 453 -24.02 -7.73 -39.04
N VAL A 454 -24.00 -6.84 -40.05
CA VAL A 454 -23.26 -5.57 -39.97
C VAL A 454 -23.86 -4.67 -38.87
N LYS A 455 -25.18 -4.65 -38.70
CA LYS A 455 -25.86 -3.93 -37.61
C LYS A 455 -25.43 -4.45 -36.24
N ALA A 456 -25.44 -5.77 -36.03
CA ALA A 456 -25.07 -6.39 -34.76
C ALA A 456 -23.61 -6.09 -34.38
N GLU A 457 -22.67 -6.20 -35.34
CA GLU A 457 -21.28 -5.83 -35.11
C GLU A 457 -21.10 -4.33 -34.84
N THR A 458 -21.89 -3.46 -35.51
CA THR A 458 -21.89 -2.02 -35.27
C THR A 458 -22.42 -1.68 -33.87
N GLN A 459 -23.46 -2.38 -33.40
CA GLN A 459 -24.02 -2.23 -32.06
C GLN A 459 -23.04 -2.71 -30.98
N GLN A 460 -22.30 -3.79 -31.22
CA GLN A 460 -21.24 -4.23 -30.31
C GLN A 460 -20.11 -3.19 -30.25
N THR A 461 -19.68 -2.69 -31.40
CA THR A 461 -18.63 -1.66 -31.50
C THR A 461 -19.06 -0.35 -30.83
N GLN A 462 -20.34 0.00 -30.88
CA GLN A 462 -20.91 1.11 -30.12
C GLN A 462 -20.76 0.91 -28.60
N GLN A 463 -21.03 -0.29 -28.08
CA GLN A 463 -20.87 -0.59 -26.66
C GLN A 463 -19.40 -0.51 -26.24
N ASP A 464 -18.50 -1.08 -27.04
CA ASP A 464 -17.06 -1.02 -26.81
C ASP A 464 -16.55 0.44 -26.79
N ALA A 465 -17.11 1.30 -27.63
CA ALA A 465 -16.78 2.73 -27.71
C ALA A 465 -17.30 3.56 -26.53
N ALA A 466 -18.33 3.11 -25.80
CA ALA A 466 -19.08 3.94 -24.85
C ALA A 466 -18.22 4.50 -23.70
N ALA A 467 -17.26 3.72 -23.22
CA ALA A 467 -16.41 4.11 -22.09
C ALA A 467 -15.27 5.06 -22.51
N ASN A 468 -14.68 4.85 -23.69
CA ASN A 468 -13.43 5.48 -24.10
C ASN A 468 -13.59 6.54 -25.19
N ALA A 469 -14.66 6.48 -25.99
CA ALA A 469 -14.96 7.39 -27.09
C ALA A 469 -16.48 7.66 -27.20
N PRO A 470 -17.09 8.41 -26.26
CA PRO A 470 -18.53 8.60 -26.19
C PRO A 470 -19.14 9.31 -27.41
N ASP A 471 -18.40 10.23 -28.03
CA ASP A 471 -18.83 10.90 -29.27
C ASP A 471 -18.90 9.92 -30.45
N ALA A 472 -17.90 9.06 -30.58
CA ALA A 472 -17.89 7.99 -31.58
C ALA A 472 -19.01 6.98 -31.30
N ALA A 473 -19.23 6.59 -30.04
CA ALA A 473 -20.33 5.72 -29.64
C ALA A 473 -21.70 6.30 -30.01
N LYS A 474 -21.90 7.62 -29.82
CA LYS A 474 -23.14 8.29 -30.21
C LYS A 474 -23.36 8.22 -31.72
N THR A 475 -22.32 8.51 -32.51
CA THR A 475 -22.37 8.43 -33.98
C THR A 475 -22.57 7.00 -34.47
N LEU A 476 -21.95 6.00 -33.83
CA LEU A 476 -22.19 4.58 -34.11
C LEU A 476 -23.66 4.19 -33.82
N GLY A 477 -24.27 4.76 -32.79
CA GLY A 477 -25.71 4.61 -32.54
C GLY A 477 -26.60 5.19 -33.65
N GLU A 478 -26.17 6.28 -34.31
CA GLU A 478 -26.83 6.80 -35.51
C GLU A 478 -26.68 5.82 -36.69
N ALA A 479 -25.50 5.22 -36.86
CA ALA A 479 -25.27 4.18 -37.86
C ALA A 479 -26.19 2.96 -37.64
N VAL A 480 -26.29 2.45 -36.41
CA VAL A 480 -27.19 1.32 -36.05
C VAL A 480 -28.64 1.61 -36.44
N ARG A 481 -29.14 2.83 -36.16
CA ARG A 481 -30.52 3.22 -36.51
C ARG A 481 -30.75 3.26 -38.03
N GLN A 482 -29.76 3.67 -38.81
CA GLN A 482 -29.87 3.69 -40.27
C GLN A 482 -29.74 2.28 -40.87
N GLN A 483 -28.88 1.44 -40.30
CA GLN A 483 -28.75 0.03 -40.65
C GLN A 483 -30.03 -0.75 -40.36
N GLU A 484 -30.70 -0.47 -39.25
CA GLU A 484 -32.00 -1.05 -38.91
C GLU A 484 -33.08 -0.68 -39.93
N LYS A 485 -33.15 0.58 -40.36
CA LYS A 485 -34.06 1.00 -41.44
C LYS A 485 -33.76 0.30 -42.77
N SER A 486 -32.47 0.15 -43.11
CA SER A 486 -32.04 -0.60 -44.29
C SER A 486 -32.45 -2.08 -44.21
N GLN A 487 -32.24 -2.70 -43.04
CA GLN A 487 -32.63 -4.10 -42.80
C GLN A 487 -34.14 -4.29 -43.00
N GLN A 488 -34.97 -3.46 -42.37
CA GLN A 488 -36.43 -3.55 -42.50
C GLN A 488 -36.91 -3.34 -43.94
N ALA A 489 -36.27 -2.45 -44.70
CA ALA A 489 -36.59 -2.28 -46.12
C ALA A 489 -36.26 -3.56 -46.91
N LEU A 490 -35.08 -4.14 -46.70
CA LEU A 490 -34.63 -5.35 -47.38
C LEU A 490 -35.50 -6.58 -47.05
N GLU A 491 -35.93 -6.73 -45.80
CA GLU A 491 -36.89 -7.76 -45.37
C GLU A 491 -38.25 -7.59 -46.07
N ASN A 492 -38.67 -6.34 -46.28
CA ASN A 492 -39.87 -5.99 -47.05
C ASN A 492 -39.63 -5.98 -48.57
N LYS A 493 -38.52 -6.58 -49.04
CA LYS A 493 -38.16 -6.72 -50.47
C LYS A 493 -37.99 -5.38 -51.20
N ALA A 494 -37.60 -4.33 -50.48
CA ALA A 494 -37.28 -3.01 -51.01
C ALA A 494 -35.84 -2.63 -50.68
N ASN A 495 -35.19 -1.84 -51.53
CA ASN A 495 -33.88 -1.27 -51.20
C ASN A 495 -34.03 0.10 -50.54
N ALA A 496 -33.12 0.45 -49.62
CA ALA A 496 -33.07 1.75 -48.96
C ALA A 496 -31.69 2.38 -49.11
N PRO A 497 -31.29 2.78 -50.34
CA PRO A 497 -29.94 3.26 -50.62
C PRO A 497 -29.58 4.51 -49.80
N MET A 498 -30.55 5.38 -49.49
CA MET A 498 -30.33 6.55 -48.63
C MET A 498 -30.03 6.17 -47.18
N ALA A 499 -30.69 5.13 -46.64
CA ALA A 499 -30.42 4.66 -45.28
C ALA A 499 -29.07 3.94 -45.21
N GLN A 500 -28.72 3.16 -46.25
CA GLN A 500 -27.41 2.52 -46.36
C GLN A 500 -26.27 3.54 -46.48
N GLN A 501 -26.46 4.60 -47.27
CA GLN A 501 -25.50 5.69 -47.37
C GLN A 501 -25.37 6.43 -46.04
N ALA A 502 -26.49 6.79 -45.39
CA ALA A 502 -26.46 7.46 -44.09
C ALA A 502 -25.80 6.63 -43.00
N ALA A 503 -25.97 5.30 -43.03
CA ALA A 503 -25.25 4.37 -42.15
C ALA A 503 -23.74 4.43 -42.38
N LYS A 504 -23.30 4.42 -43.64
CA LYS A 504 -21.88 4.53 -43.99
C LYS A 504 -21.30 5.89 -43.57
N ASP A 505 -21.99 6.98 -43.88
CA ASP A 505 -21.53 8.33 -43.53
C ASP A 505 -21.37 8.48 -42.00
N ALA A 506 -22.25 7.84 -41.21
CA ALA A 506 -22.13 7.78 -39.76
C ALA A 506 -20.92 6.94 -39.30
N LEU A 507 -20.65 5.79 -39.93
CA LEU A 507 -19.45 4.98 -39.66
C LEU A 507 -18.16 5.76 -39.98
N ASP A 508 -18.10 6.43 -41.14
CA ASP A 508 -16.95 7.26 -41.54
C ASP A 508 -16.73 8.42 -40.57
N LYS A 509 -17.82 9.07 -40.14
CA LYS A 509 -17.76 10.15 -39.14
C LYS A 509 -17.30 9.64 -37.77
N ALA A 510 -17.73 8.45 -37.35
CA ALA A 510 -17.24 7.83 -36.12
C ALA A 510 -15.73 7.52 -36.20
N ALA A 511 -15.25 7.06 -37.36
CA ALA A 511 -13.81 6.86 -37.60
C ALA A 511 -13.03 8.18 -37.51
N GLN A 512 -13.54 9.28 -38.09
CA GLN A 512 -12.92 10.61 -37.97
C GLN A 512 -12.87 11.12 -36.53
N GLN A 513 -13.92 10.87 -35.74
CA GLN A 513 -13.94 11.22 -34.31
C GLN A 513 -12.91 10.43 -33.52
N LEU A 514 -12.73 9.14 -33.83
CA LEU A 514 -11.69 8.31 -33.24
C LEU A 514 -10.30 8.80 -33.64
N ASP A 515 -10.08 9.20 -34.90
CA ASP A 515 -8.82 9.80 -35.34
C ASP A 515 -8.45 11.06 -34.58
N ALA A 516 -9.41 11.96 -34.38
CA ALA A 516 -9.18 13.18 -33.62
C ALA A 516 -8.78 12.88 -32.16
N GLN A 517 -9.41 11.87 -31.53
CA GLN A 517 -9.06 11.45 -30.18
C GLN A 517 -7.70 10.74 -30.11
N ILE A 518 -7.39 9.88 -31.09
CA ILE A 518 -6.09 9.21 -31.21
C ILE A 518 -4.97 10.25 -31.35
N ALA A 519 -5.12 11.23 -32.24
CA ALA A 519 -4.14 12.30 -32.43
C ALA A 519 -3.91 13.11 -31.15
N LYS A 520 -4.98 13.37 -30.38
CA LYS A 520 -4.89 14.05 -29.08
C LYS A 520 -4.08 13.23 -28.07
N LEU A 521 -4.33 11.93 -27.98
CA LEU A 521 -3.60 11.04 -27.08
C LEU A 521 -2.15 10.81 -27.52
N GLU A 522 -1.87 10.76 -28.82
CA GLU A 522 -0.50 10.70 -29.34
C GLU A 522 0.29 11.95 -28.97
N LYS A 523 -0.31 13.13 -29.12
CA LYS A 523 0.28 14.39 -28.66
C LYS A 523 0.52 14.37 -27.15
N ALA A 524 -0.45 13.92 -26.36
CA ALA A 524 -0.31 13.79 -24.91
C ALA A 524 0.85 12.86 -24.50
N LYS A 525 1.08 11.77 -25.25
CA LYS A 525 2.20 10.85 -25.04
C LYS A 525 3.54 11.51 -25.38
N GLU A 526 3.60 12.29 -26.46
CA GLU A 526 4.80 13.04 -26.84
C GLU A 526 5.13 14.12 -25.80
N ASP A 527 4.13 14.87 -25.35
CA ASP A 527 4.26 15.91 -24.34
C ASP A 527 4.72 15.32 -22.99
N LEU A 528 4.20 14.15 -22.60
CA LEU A 528 4.64 13.44 -21.41
C LEU A 528 6.13 13.05 -21.51
N ALA A 529 6.59 12.56 -22.67
CA ALA A 529 8.00 12.24 -22.89
C ALA A 529 8.90 13.49 -22.86
N LYS A 530 8.43 14.63 -23.36
CA LYS A 530 9.14 15.93 -23.26
C LYS A 530 9.26 16.36 -21.79
N LEU A 531 8.17 16.29 -21.03
CA LEU A 531 8.16 16.61 -19.60
C LEU A 531 9.05 15.65 -18.78
N ASP A 532 9.18 14.39 -19.18
CA ASP A 532 10.10 13.45 -18.54
C ASP A 532 11.56 13.83 -18.69
N LYS A 533 11.96 14.31 -19.87
CA LYS A 533 13.30 14.85 -20.09
C LYS A 533 13.50 16.14 -19.29
N LEU A 534 12.56 17.07 -19.39
CA LEU A 534 12.60 18.35 -18.67
C LEU A 534 12.71 18.16 -17.16
N GLY A 535 11.91 17.26 -16.58
CA GLY A 535 11.95 16.97 -15.15
C GLY A 535 13.32 16.44 -14.68
N LYS A 536 14.00 15.62 -15.49
CA LYS A 536 15.36 15.13 -15.21
C LYS A 536 16.40 16.25 -15.31
N GLU A 537 16.25 17.14 -16.28
CA GLU A 537 17.14 18.30 -16.42
C GLU A 537 17.00 19.27 -15.25
N ILE A 538 15.77 19.60 -14.84
CA ILE A 538 15.52 20.41 -13.65
C ILE A 538 16.13 19.75 -12.40
N GLY A 539 15.98 18.43 -12.26
CA GLY A 539 16.60 17.67 -11.15
C GLY A 539 18.13 17.81 -11.11
N LYS A 540 18.81 17.74 -12.28
CA LYS A 540 20.26 17.97 -12.37
C LYS A 540 20.64 19.40 -11.99
N ILE A 541 19.92 20.39 -12.52
CA ILE A 541 20.14 21.81 -12.21
C ILE A 541 19.99 22.05 -10.71
N MET A 542 18.99 21.44 -10.05
CA MET A 542 18.81 21.53 -8.59
C MET A 542 20.01 20.95 -7.82
N GLN A 543 20.53 19.79 -8.22
CA GLN A 543 21.71 19.18 -7.57
C GLN A 543 22.96 20.07 -7.72
N GLU A 544 23.19 20.59 -8.92
CA GLU A 544 24.32 21.48 -9.20
C GLU A 544 24.18 22.82 -8.46
N GLN A 545 22.98 23.41 -8.42
CA GLN A 545 22.70 24.63 -7.66
C GLN A 545 22.91 24.43 -6.15
N GLN A 546 22.54 23.27 -5.61
CA GLN A 546 22.82 22.92 -4.22
C GLN A 546 24.33 22.85 -3.94
N LYS A 547 25.11 22.26 -4.86
CA LYS A 547 26.57 22.20 -4.75
C LYS A 547 27.20 23.59 -4.76
N VAL A 548 26.81 24.45 -5.72
CA VAL A 548 27.30 25.83 -5.82
C VAL A 548 26.93 26.65 -4.57
N SER A 549 25.76 26.42 -4.00
CA SER A 549 25.34 27.03 -2.73
C SER A 549 26.22 26.59 -1.54
N MET A 550 26.59 25.32 -1.44
CA MET A 550 27.53 24.85 -0.40
C MET A 550 28.92 25.47 -0.53
N ASP A 551 29.43 25.62 -1.75
CA ASP A 551 30.75 26.24 -1.97
C ASP A 551 30.71 27.75 -1.69
N THR A 552 29.59 28.40 -2.00
CA THR A 552 29.31 29.79 -1.63
C THR A 552 29.24 29.94 -0.10
N ALA A 553 28.61 28.98 0.58
CA ALA A 553 28.51 28.96 2.03
C ALA A 553 29.87 28.89 2.72
N LYS A 554 30.74 27.98 2.27
CA LYS A 554 32.12 27.87 2.77
C LYS A 554 32.94 29.13 2.52
N ALA A 555 32.67 29.84 1.42
CA ALA A 555 33.36 31.11 1.11
C ALA A 555 32.89 32.26 2.00
N ALA A 556 31.62 32.30 2.37
CA ALA A 556 31.03 33.33 3.23
C ALA A 556 31.48 33.25 4.70
N GLU A 557 31.96 32.07 5.14
CA GLU A 557 32.53 31.87 6.49
C GLU A 557 33.99 32.32 6.61
N LYS A 558 34.66 32.61 5.48
CA LYS A 558 36.04 33.09 5.47
C LYS A 558 36.09 34.61 5.67
N PRO A 559 37.16 35.14 6.31
CA PRO A 559 37.33 36.58 6.52
C PRO A 559 37.31 37.40 5.21
N GLU A 560 37.73 36.79 4.10
CA GLU A 560 37.75 37.45 2.79
C GLU A 560 36.37 37.55 2.13
N ASN A 561 35.34 36.83 2.62
CA ASN A 561 33.97 36.75 2.09
C ASN A 561 33.90 36.60 0.56
N LYS A 562 34.93 35.98 -0.04
CA LYS A 562 35.13 35.94 -1.49
C LYS A 562 35.09 34.50 -1.98
N ALA A 563 34.18 34.22 -2.90
CA ALA A 563 34.07 32.93 -3.54
C ALA A 563 35.19 32.69 -4.56
N ALA A 564 35.50 31.42 -4.84
CA ALA A 564 36.41 31.08 -5.91
C ALA A 564 35.83 31.55 -7.26
N PRO A 565 36.66 32.01 -8.23
CA PRO A 565 36.18 32.41 -9.55
C PRO A 565 35.36 31.33 -10.25
N GLN A 566 35.62 30.05 -9.95
CA GLN A 566 34.87 28.92 -10.48
C GLN A 566 33.42 28.90 -9.98
N THR A 567 33.16 29.20 -8.70
CA THR A 567 31.81 29.21 -8.12
C THR A 567 30.90 30.24 -8.82
N SER A 568 31.44 31.40 -9.18
CA SER A 568 30.70 32.41 -9.96
C SER A 568 30.45 31.99 -11.42
N LYS A 569 31.38 31.25 -12.03
CA LYS A 569 31.19 30.67 -13.38
C LYS A 569 30.11 29.60 -13.36
N ASP A 570 30.22 28.65 -12.44
CA ASP A 570 29.25 27.56 -12.26
C ASP A 570 27.84 28.12 -12.01
N GLN A 571 27.71 29.19 -11.21
CA GLN A 571 26.43 29.89 -11.01
C GLN A 571 25.85 30.50 -12.29
N GLY A 572 26.72 31.02 -13.17
CA GLY A 572 26.31 31.59 -14.46
C GLY A 572 25.93 30.53 -15.49
N ASP A 573 26.63 29.40 -15.48
CA ASP A 573 26.31 28.28 -16.37
C ASP A 573 25.01 27.60 -15.95
N LEU A 574 24.73 27.51 -14.64
CA LEU A 574 23.42 27.10 -14.14
C LEU A 574 22.29 28.01 -14.60
N ALA A 575 22.51 29.34 -14.62
CA ALA A 575 21.52 30.27 -15.15
C ALA A 575 21.24 30.05 -16.65
N LYS A 576 22.26 29.70 -17.45
CA LYS A 576 22.09 29.37 -18.87
C LYS A 576 21.36 28.03 -19.07
N GLN A 577 21.71 27.00 -18.30
CA GLN A 577 21.03 25.71 -18.34
C GLN A 577 19.56 25.86 -17.94
N THR A 578 19.27 26.69 -16.94
CA THR A 578 17.89 27.02 -16.52
C THR A 578 17.11 27.75 -17.62
N ASP A 579 17.77 28.62 -18.39
CA ASP A 579 17.15 29.29 -19.54
C ASP A 579 16.85 28.34 -20.71
N ALA A 580 17.72 27.35 -20.94
CA ALA A 580 17.47 26.29 -21.92
C ALA A 580 16.26 25.43 -21.49
N ALA A 581 16.24 24.97 -20.24
CA ALA A 581 15.11 24.22 -19.69
C ALA A 581 13.79 25.03 -19.73
N LYS A 582 13.86 26.35 -19.54
CA LYS A 582 12.70 27.25 -19.69
C LYS A 582 12.16 27.23 -21.13
N ALA A 583 13.03 27.27 -22.13
CA ALA A 583 12.62 27.25 -23.53
C ALA A 583 11.88 25.94 -23.85
N ASP A 584 12.38 24.81 -23.35
CA ASP A 584 11.75 23.49 -23.53
C ASP A 584 10.43 23.36 -22.76
N ALA A 585 10.27 24.08 -21.64
CA ALA A 585 9.05 24.11 -20.85
C ALA A 585 7.94 25.00 -21.45
N ALA A 586 8.27 25.96 -22.32
CA ALA A 586 7.35 27.05 -22.70
C ALA A 586 6.07 26.57 -23.40
N GLU A 587 6.15 25.51 -24.22
CA GLU A 587 5.00 24.97 -24.96
C GLU A 587 4.17 23.98 -24.13
N VAL A 588 4.84 23.13 -23.33
CA VAL A 588 4.21 21.98 -22.65
C VAL A 588 3.87 22.23 -21.17
N ALA A 589 4.56 23.15 -20.50
CA ALA A 589 4.36 23.50 -19.09
C ALA A 589 4.66 24.99 -18.82
N PRO A 590 3.73 25.92 -19.16
CA PRO A 590 3.96 27.35 -19.07
C PRO A 590 4.20 27.84 -17.63
N GLU A 591 3.58 27.19 -16.64
CA GLU A 591 3.83 27.49 -15.22
C GLU A 591 5.25 27.08 -14.80
N ALA A 592 5.74 25.94 -15.27
CA ALA A 592 7.13 25.54 -15.06
C ALA A 592 8.09 26.52 -15.74
N ALA A 593 7.79 26.97 -16.97
CA ALA A 593 8.59 27.98 -17.68
C ALA A 593 8.65 29.32 -16.92
N SER A 594 7.55 29.75 -16.30
CA SER A 594 7.52 30.96 -15.47
C SER A 594 8.44 30.81 -14.25
N ASN A 595 8.33 29.70 -13.53
CA ASN A 595 9.16 29.39 -12.37
C ASN A 595 10.65 29.25 -12.75
N LEU A 596 10.98 28.64 -13.89
CA LEU A 596 12.35 28.57 -14.41
C LEU A 596 12.89 29.95 -14.77
N ASN A 597 12.06 30.87 -15.27
CA ASN A 597 12.48 32.25 -15.50
C ASN A 597 12.85 32.96 -14.19
N ALA A 598 12.01 32.82 -13.15
CA ALA A 598 12.31 33.38 -11.84
C ALA A 598 13.57 32.74 -11.23
N ALA A 599 13.77 31.43 -11.39
CA ALA A 599 14.99 30.75 -10.95
C ALA A 599 16.23 31.31 -11.65
N LYS A 600 16.18 31.47 -12.98
CA LYS A 600 17.25 32.07 -13.79
C LYS A 600 17.61 33.47 -13.31
N GLU A 601 16.62 34.35 -13.10
CA GLU A 601 16.86 35.73 -12.64
C GLU A 601 17.56 35.76 -11.29
N ASN A 602 17.14 34.91 -10.35
CA ASN A 602 17.79 34.76 -9.06
C ASN A 602 19.22 34.21 -9.18
N MET A 603 19.47 33.26 -10.08
CA MET A 603 20.84 32.77 -10.35
C MET A 603 21.75 33.85 -10.94
N GLN A 604 21.21 34.73 -11.79
CA GLN A 604 21.95 35.87 -12.35
C GLN A 604 22.28 36.91 -11.26
N ALA A 605 21.34 37.18 -10.36
CA ALA A 605 21.57 38.04 -9.19
C ALA A 605 22.64 37.45 -8.26
N ALA A 606 22.54 36.15 -7.95
CA ALA A 606 23.54 35.42 -7.17
C ALA A 606 24.92 35.52 -7.82
N LYS A 607 25.00 35.30 -9.13
CA LYS A 607 26.25 35.44 -9.90
C LYS A 607 26.83 36.86 -9.78
N ALA A 608 26.02 37.89 -9.94
CA ALA A 608 26.49 39.28 -9.83
C ALA A 608 27.04 39.62 -8.44
N ASN A 609 26.53 38.96 -7.39
CA ASN A 609 27.05 39.05 -6.03
C ASN A 609 28.32 38.21 -5.82
N LEU A 610 28.44 37.04 -6.46
CA LEU A 610 29.66 36.19 -6.43
C LEU A 610 30.83 36.75 -7.25
N ASP A 611 30.56 37.58 -8.25
CA ASP A 611 31.59 38.34 -8.97
C ASP A 611 32.21 39.46 -8.11
N LYS A 612 31.56 39.79 -6.98
CA LYS A 612 32.05 40.70 -5.93
C LYS A 612 32.57 39.88 -4.73
N PRO A 613 33.42 40.46 -3.85
CA PRO A 613 33.82 39.81 -2.61
C PRO A 613 32.71 39.83 -1.53
N ASP A 614 31.50 39.40 -1.91
CA ASP A 614 30.28 39.43 -1.09
C ASP A 614 29.51 38.09 -1.18
N ALA A 615 30.20 36.97 -0.93
CA ALA A 615 29.61 35.62 -1.00
C ALA A 615 28.38 35.47 -0.08
N ALA A 616 28.35 36.14 1.08
CA ALA A 616 27.20 36.18 1.97
C ALA A 616 25.92 36.75 1.31
N LYS A 617 26.05 37.73 0.40
CA LYS A 617 24.92 38.38 -0.27
C LYS A 617 24.34 37.56 -1.42
N ALA A 618 25.09 36.59 -1.95
CA ALA A 618 24.61 35.68 -2.98
C ALA A 618 23.71 34.56 -2.43
N ARG A 619 23.82 34.23 -1.13
CA ARG A 619 23.07 33.13 -0.49
C ARG A 619 21.54 33.27 -0.57
N PRO A 620 20.92 34.45 -0.31
CA PRO A 620 19.47 34.61 -0.44
C PRO A 620 18.97 34.37 -1.86
N ASP A 621 19.68 34.92 -2.86
CA ASP A 621 19.34 34.74 -4.28
C ASP A 621 19.47 33.25 -4.68
N GLN A 622 20.51 32.55 -4.20
CA GLN A 622 20.67 31.10 -4.43
C GLN A 622 19.55 30.26 -3.79
N ALA A 623 19.05 30.67 -2.63
CA ALA A 623 17.93 30.02 -1.96
C ALA A 623 16.60 30.25 -2.72
N GLN A 624 16.36 31.47 -3.21
CA GLN A 624 15.21 31.78 -4.05
C GLN A 624 15.27 31.04 -5.39
N ALA A 625 16.46 30.91 -5.99
CA ALA A 625 16.65 30.09 -7.19
C ALA A 625 16.27 28.62 -6.95
N MET A 626 16.71 28.02 -5.85
CA MET A 626 16.32 26.64 -5.48
C MET A 626 14.81 26.48 -5.27
N ALA A 627 14.17 27.43 -4.59
CA ALA A 627 12.73 27.40 -4.38
C ALA A 627 11.95 27.45 -5.71
N ASN A 628 12.38 28.31 -6.64
CA ASN A 628 11.77 28.42 -7.96
C ASN A 628 12.03 27.19 -8.86
N LEU A 629 13.21 26.58 -8.79
CA LEU A 629 13.47 25.30 -9.47
C LEU A 629 12.55 24.18 -8.96
N GLN A 630 12.31 24.13 -7.65
CA GLN A 630 11.42 23.13 -7.06
C GLN A 630 9.96 23.37 -7.43
N ALA A 631 9.52 24.65 -7.46
CA ALA A 631 8.21 25.02 -7.99
C ALA A 631 8.06 24.61 -9.47
N ALA A 632 9.09 24.82 -10.29
CA ALA A 632 9.10 24.37 -11.68
C ALA A 632 8.99 22.85 -11.81
N LYS A 633 9.75 22.10 -10.99
CA LYS A 633 9.69 20.63 -10.97
C LYS A 633 8.30 20.12 -10.59
N ASN A 634 7.67 20.72 -9.58
CA ASN A 634 6.32 20.37 -9.16
C ASN A 634 5.29 20.64 -10.27
N ALA A 635 5.39 21.79 -10.95
CA ALA A 635 4.51 22.10 -12.08
C ALA A 635 4.67 21.12 -13.25
N VAL A 636 5.91 20.69 -13.55
CA VAL A 636 6.18 19.62 -14.54
C VAL A 636 5.53 18.30 -14.12
N ASP A 637 5.67 17.91 -12.86
CA ASP A 637 5.11 16.65 -12.36
C ASP A 637 3.58 16.65 -12.31
N GLN A 638 2.95 17.79 -11.97
CA GLN A 638 1.50 17.97 -12.07
C GLN A 638 1.03 17.80 -13.52
N LYS A 639 1.72 18.42 -14.48
CA LYS A 639 1.38 18.30 -15.90
C LYS A 639 1.52 16.87 -16.42
N LYS A 640 2.55 16.14 -15.99
CA LYS A 640 2.69 14.70 -16.30
C LYS A 640 1.51 13.88 -15.78
N GLN A 641 1.03 14.16 -14.57
CA GLN A 641 -0.12 13.45 -14.00
C GLN A 641 -1.40 13.72 -14.79
N GLU A 642 -1.62 14.97 -15.22
CA GLU A 642 -2.75 15.32 -16.08
C GLU A 642 -2.71 14.54 -17.40
N LEU A 643 -1.55 14.52 -18.06
CA LEU A 643 -1.37 13.80 -19.33
C LEU A 643 -1.46 12.27 -19.15
N ALA A 644 -0.92 11.72 -18.07
CA ALA A 644 -1.04 10.30 -17.74
C ALA A 644 -2.50 9.89 -17.50
N LYS A 645 -3.28 10.73 -16.80
CA LYS A 645 -4.72 10.54 -16.59
C LYS A 645 -5.48 10.59 -17.92
N GLU A 646 -5.10 11.50 -18.81
CA GLU A 646 -5.70 11.63 -20.14
C GLU A 646 -5.41 10.39 -21.02
N LEU A 647 -4.21 9.82 -20.91
CA LEU A 647 -3.80 8.56 -21.54
C LEU A 647 -4.45 7.31 -20.93
N GLY A 648 -5.25 7.45 -19.87
CA GLY A 648 -5.85 6.32 -19.16
C GLY A 648 -4.84 5.47 -18.38
N GLN A 649 -3.62 5.99 -18.19
CA GLN A 649 -2.61 5.33 -17.38
C GLN A 649 -2.99 5.48 -15.89
N PRO A 650 -2.98 4.41 -15.10
CA PRO A 650 -3.13 4.53 -13.66
C PRO A 650 -2.02 5.46 -13.13
N PRO A 651 -2.32 6.34 -12.15
CA PRO A 651 -1.27 7.13 -11.53
C PRO A 651 -0.20 6.17 -10.99
N PRO A 652 1.10 6.43 -11.22
CA PRO A 652 2.14 5.59 -10.65
C PRO A 652 1.94 5.49 -9.13
N ASN A 653 1.98 4.25 -8.61
CA ASN A 653 1.71 3.98 -7.20
C ASN A 653 2.54 4.91 -6.29
N ASN A 654 1.86 5.63 -5.39
CA ASN A 654 2.37 6.55 -4.34
C ASN A 654 2.54 8.05 -4.69
N THR A 655 2.13 8.54 -5.86
CA THR A 655 2.39 9.95 -6.22
C THR A 655 1.60 11.03 -5.44
N PRO A 656 0.30 10.89 -5.11
CA PRO A 656 -0.41 11.95 -4.36
C PRO A 656 0.17 12.19 -2.96
N GLN A 657 0.76 11.13 -2.40
CA GLN A 657 1.35 11.06 -1.08
C GLN A 657 2.78 11.62 -1.07
N LEU A 658 3.60 11.24 -2.05
CA LEU A 658 4.91 11.83 -2.29
C LEU A 658 4.83 13.30 -2.68
N ALA A 659 3.80 13.71 -3.43
CA ALA A 659 3.56 15.10 -3.81
C ALA A 659 3.17 15.94 -2.58
N LYS A 660 2.22 15.48 -1.75
CA LYS A 660 1.88 16.13 -0.48
C LYS A 660 3.07 16.21 0.48
N ALA A 661 3.88 15.15 0.54
CA ALA A 661 5.10 15.14 1.34
C ALA A 661 6.14 16.15 0.84
N SER A 662 6.34 16.24 -0.47
CA SER A 662 7.24 17.22 -1.10
C SER A 662 6.77 18.66 -0.84
N GLU A 663 5.47 18.92 -0.99
CA GLU A 663 4.87 20.24 -0.80
C GLU A 663 5.00 20.73 0.65
N ALA A 664 4.73 19.86 1.62
CA ALA A 664 4.87 20.21 3.02
C ALA A 664 6.33 20.39 3.47
N VAL A 665 7.26 19.60 2.92
CA VAL A 665 8.71 19.81 3.14
C VAL A 665 9.14 21.16 2.58
N ALA A 666 8.68 21.53 1.39
CA ALA A 666 8.97 22.84 0.79
C ALA A 666 8.38 24.00 1.62
N ALA A 667 7.12 23.86 2.08
CA ALA A 667 6.48 24.84 2.95
C ALA A 667 7.23 25.01 4.28
N ALA A 668 7.65 23.90 4.91
CA ALA A 668 8.45 23.94 6.12
C ALA A 668 9.84 24.58 5.90
N GLN A 669 10.48 24.31 4.76
CA GLN A 669 11.76 24.92 4.39
C GLN A 669 11.64 26.46 4.32
N GLN A 670 10.55 26.95 3.72
CA GLN A 670 10.28 28.38 3.62
C GLN A 670 10.09 29.02 5.00
N GLN A 671 9.36 28.36 5.89
CA GLN A 671 9.13 28.82 7.26
C GLN A 671 10.43 28.87 8.09
N VAL A 672 11.30 27.87 7.96
CA VAL A 672 12.63 27.87 8.61
C VAL A 672 13.49 29.04 8.13
N ASN A 673 13.49 29.31 6.83
CA ASN A 673 14.25 30.43 6.28
C ASN A 673 13.74 31.78 6.81
N GLN A 674 12.42 31.94 6.97
CA GLN A 674 11.83 33.14 7.58
C GLN A 674 12.19 33.26 9.07
N ALA A 675 12.25 32.15 9.80
CA ALA A 675 12.65 32.14 11.21
C ALA A 675 14.11 32.55 11.40
N LEU A 676 15.01 32.01 10.59
CA LEU A 676 16.44 32.34 10.61
C LEU A 676 16.67 33.83 10.32
N ALA A 677 15.91 34.42 9.40
CA ALA A 677 15.98 35.86 9.13
C ALA A 677 15.49 36.74 10.32
N LYS A 678 14.57 36.22 11.14
CA LYS A 678 14.01 36.93 12.31
C LYS A 678 14.86 36.76 13.57
N LEU A 679 15.60 35.65 13.70
CA LEU A 679 16.59 35.42 14.76
C LEU A 679 17.75 36.44 14.75
N ASP A 680 17.72 37.36 13.78
CA ASP A 680 18.70 38.43 13.58
C ASP A 680 18.24 39.83 14.10
N GLN A 681 17.07 40.02 14.76
CA GLN A 681 16.57 41.38 15.15
C GLN A 681 15.79 41.56 16.49
N PRO A 682 15.85 42.72 17.21
CA PRO A 682 15.15 42.88 18.51
C PRO A 682 14.50 44.23 18.93
N ALA A 683 13.58 44.26 19.92
CA ALA A 683 12.81 45.46 20.38
C ALA A 683 11.79 45.31 21.59
N GLY A 684 12.18 45.24 22.89
CA GLY A 684 11.18 45.20 24.00
C GLY A 684 11.60 45.65 25.41
N LEU A 685 12.80 45.31 25.87
CA LEU A 685 13.44 45.81 27.10
C LEU A 685 14.09 47.21 26.86
N GLN A 686 13.67 47.84 25.77
CA GLN A 686 14.28 48.98 25.11
C GLN A 686 13.90 50.30 25.77
N GLU A 687 12.65 50.45 26.23
CA GLU A 687 12.24 51.68 26.92
C GLU A 687 12.90 51.79 28.30
N MET A 688 13.09 50.67 29.00
CA MET A 688 13.84 50.62 30.26
C MET A 688 15.33 50.94 30.05
N LEU A 689 15.95 50.37 29.01
CA LEU A 689 17.34 50.66 28.66
C LEU A 689 17.53 52.12 28.22
N LYS A 690 16.54 52.69 27.52
CA LYS A 690 16.55 54.08 27.10
C LYS A 690 16.51 55.02 28.29
N GLN A 691 15.66 54.74 29.29
CA GLN A 691 15.65 55.49 30.55
C GLN A 691 16.98 55.39 31.30
N LYS A 692 17.54 54.18 31.43
CA LYS A 692 18.87 53.96 32.05
C LYS A 692 19.99 54.69 31.32
N GLN A 693 19.92 54.75 29.99
CA GLN A 693 20.91 55.43 29.18
C GLN A 693 20.82 56.96 29.30
N GLN A 694 19.61 57.51 29.48
CA GLN A 694 19.40 58.93 29.80
C GLN A 694 19.91 59.29 31.20
N GLU A 695 19.75 58.41 32.20
CA GLU A 695 20.31 58.61 33.55
C GLU A 695 21.85 58.71 33.52
N ILE A 696 22.52 57.83 32.75
CA ILE A 696 23.97 57.86 32.60
C ILE A 696 24.44 59.14 31.90
N ALA A 697 23.71 59.60 30.87
CA ALA A 697 24.01 60.86 30.19
C ALA A 697 23.92 62.08 31.13
N VAL A 698 22.87 62.13 31.97
CA VAL A 698 22.70 63.20 32.96
C VAL A 698 23.84 63.19 33.98
N ALA A 699 24.15 62.03 34.55
CA ALA A 699 25.19 61.90 35.56
C ALA A 699 26.60 62.19 35.01
N ALA A 700 26.90 61.78 33.77
CA ALA A 700 28.12 62.15 33.07
C ALA A 700 28.20 63.67 32.83
N GLY A 701 27.07 64.32 32.56
CA GLY A 701 27.00 65.78 32.42
C GLY A 701 27.20 66.56 33.72
N GLU A 702 26.71 66.04 34.85
CA GLU A 702 26.96 66.64 36.17
C GLU A 702 28.43 66.55 36.57
N GLN A 703 29.05 65.39 36.31
CA GLN A 703 30.49 65.20 36.48
C GLN A 703 31.31 66.13 35.54
N ALA A 704 30.81 66.43 34.34
CA ALA A 704 31.45 67.36 33.40
C ALA A 704 31.36 68.81 33.88
N LYS A 705 30.27 69.19 34.57
CA LYS A 705 30.12 70.50 35.20
C LYS A 705 31.06 70.66 36.41
N ALA A 706 31.28 69.59 37.16
CA ALA A 706 32.25 69.57 38.27
C ALA A 706 33.70 69.63 37.77
N LYS A 707 33.98 69.17 36.54
CA LYS A 707 35.31 69.24 35.89
C LYS A 707 35.20 69.76 34.45
N PRO A 708 35.08 71.10 34.25
CA PRO A 708 34.79 71.71 32.94
C PRO A 708 35.81 71.44 31.82
N GLN A 709 37.00 70.92 32.15
CA GLN A 709 38.09 70.65 31.21
C GLN A 709 38.20 69.17 30.78
N SER A 710 37.37 68.25 31.29
CA SER A 710 37.47 66.83 30.93
C SER A 710 36.79 66.52 29.59
N LYS A 711 37.54 66.62 28.49
CA LYS A 711 37.09 66.24 27.15
C LYS A 711 36.51 64.81 27.06
N PRO A 712 37.11 63.76 27.68
CA PRO A 712 36.55 62.40 27.61
C PRO A 712 35.16 62.27 28.22
N LEU A 713 34.85 63.11 29.21
CA LEU A 713 33.58 63.06 29.93
C LEU A 713 32.46 63.77 29.15
N ALA A 714 32.79 64.82 28.40
CA ALA A 714 31.87 65.47 27.46
C ALA A 714 31.55 64.55 26.27
N GLU A 715 32.55 63.84 25.74
CA GLU A 715 32.37 62.85 24.68
C GLU A 715 31.53 61.65 25.16
N ALA A 716 31.76 61.19 26.40
CA ALA A 716 30.95 60.14 27.02
C ALA A 716 29.48 60.52 27.16
N LYS A 717 29.20 61.74 27.63
CA LYS A 717 27.83 62.28 27.71
C LYS A 717 27.16 62.27 26.34
N GLN A 718 27.82 62.82 25.33
CA GLN A 718 27.24 62.93 23.99
C GLN A 718 26.97 61.55 23.36
N ALA A 719 27.86 60.59 23.57
CA ALA A 719 27.67 59.21 23.12
C ALA A 719 26.52 58.50 23.88
N ALA A 720 26.37 58.77 25.18
CA ALA A 720 25.26 58.25 25.97
C ALA A 720 23.90 58.81 25.51
N GLU A 721 23.81 60.10 25.18
CA GLU A 721 22.60 60.72 24.63
C GLU A 721 22.22 60.11 23.27
N LYS A 722 23.22 59.94 22.38
CA LYS A 722 23.01 59.28 21.08
C LYS A 722 22.58 57.83 21.24
N ALA A 723 23.15 57.08 22.19
CA ALA A 723 22.71 55.73 22.47
C ALA A 723 21.23 55.67 22.89
N ALA A 724 20.77 56.60 23.75
CA ALA A 724 19.37 56.68 24.13
C ALA A 724 18.44 57.05 22.95
N GLU A 725 18.91 57.90 22.04
CA GLU A 725 18.19 58.25 20.80
C GLU A 725 18.06 57.05 19.86
N GLN A 726 19.14 56.27 19.68
CA GLN A 726 19.13 55.06 18.86
C GLN A 726 18.26 53.96 19.47
N LEU A 727 18.29 53.82 20.81
CA LEU A 727 17.32 52.98 21.52
C LEU A 727 15.87 53.46 21.29
N GLY A 728 15.61 54.76 21.17
CA GLY A 728 14.27 55.26 20.82
C GLY A 728 13.86 54.99 19.36
N LYS A 729 14.83 54.87 18.46
CA LYS A 729 14.66 54.59 17.02
C LYS A 729 14.60 53.09 16.68
N ASN A 730 14.70 52.23 17.68
CA ASN A 730 14.79 50.78 17.49
C ASN A 730 16.04 50.31 16.74
N ASP A 731 17.09 51.13 16.76
CA ASP A 731 18.40 50.77 16.21
C ASP A 731 19.31 50.26 17.34
N LEU A 732 19.06 49.03 17.79
CA LEU A 732 19.80 48.42 18.90
C LEU A 732 21.29 48.21 18.55
N LYS A 733 21.64 48.07 17.26
CA LYS A 733 23.03 47.92 16.81
C LYS A 733 23.79 49.24 16.88
N ALA A 734 23.19 50.33 16.40
CA ALA A 734 23.77 51.67 16.56
C ALA A 734 23.82 52.10 18.03
N ALA A 735 22.80 51.74 18.82
CA ALA A 735 22.78 51.99 20.25
C ALA A 735 23.96 51.31 20.96
N VAL A 736 24.21 50.02 20.71
CA VAL A 736 25.37 49.29 21.27
C VAL A 736 26.71 49.94 20.86
N GLY A 737 26.81 50.42 19.63
CA GLY A 737 27.98 51.16 19.13
C GLY A 737 28.24 52.49 19.86
N GLU A 738 27.19 53.28 20.11
CA GLU A 738 27.28 54.53 20.87
C GLU A 738 27.50 54.27 22.37
N MET A 739 26.91 53.21 22.95
CA MET A 739 27.19 52.77 24.32
C MET A 739 28.66 52.38 24.52
N ALA A 740 29.28 51.74 23.54
CA ALA A 740 30.71 51.41 23.58
C ALA A 740 31.59 52.68 23.58
N LYS A 741 31.21 53.71 22.81
CA LYS A 741 31.89 55.01 22.83
C LYS A 741 31.73 55.72 24.17
N ALA A 742 30.51 55.69 24.73
CA ALA A 742 30.24 56.25 26.06
C ALA A 742 31.07 55.53 27.14
N GLN A 743 31.12 54.20 27.10
CA GLN A 743 31.92 53.38 28.01
C GLN A 743 33.42 53.73 27.93
N LYS A 744 33.95 53.90 26.71
CA LYS A 744 35.35 54.28 26.49
C LYS A 744 35.66 55.65 27.09
N GLY A 745 34.84 56.67 26.82
CA GLY A 745 35.05 58.01 27.37
C GLY A 745 34.98 58.07 28.90
N LEU A 746 34.09 57.28 29.52
CA LEU A 746 33.99 57.16 30.99
C LEU A 746 35.22 56.46 31.59
N GLN A 747 35.76 55.44 30.91
CA GLN A 747 36.98 54.75 31.35
C GLN A 747 38.22 55.64 31.25
N GLU A 748 38.36 56.40 30.16
CA GLU A 748 39.45 57.37 29.98
C GLU A 748 39.37 58.49 31.02
N ALA A 749 38.16 58.97 31.33
CA ALA A 749 37.95 59.93 32.41
C ALA A 749 38.31 59.35 33.79
N ALA A 750 37.92 58.11 34.09
CA ALA A 750 38.27 57.44 35.34
C ALA A 750 39.79 57.25 35.51
N GLN A 751 40.52 57.00 34.41
CA GLN A 751 41.99 56.93 34.41
C GLN A 751 42.64 58.30 34.64
N SER A 752 42.00 59.39 34.20
CA SER A 752 42.48 60.75 34.43
C SER A 752 42.30 61.26 35.88
N GLU A 753 41.43 60.62 36.68
CA GLU A 753 41.28 60.92 38.11
C GLU A 753 42.43 60.40 38.99
N GLY A 754 43.33 59.59 38.43
CA GLY A 754 44.51 59.06 39.11
C GLY A 754 45.74 59.98 39.16
N LYS A 755 45.63 61.25 38.76
CA LYS A 755 46.74 62.23 38.85
C LYS A 755 46.31 63.52 39.57
N PRO A 756 46.95 63.91 40.70
CA PRO A 756 46.67 65.20 41.35
C PRO A 756 47.33 66.36 40.59
N ALA A 757 46.59 67.46 40.40
CA ALA A 757 47.08 68.74 39.91
C ALA A 757 47.57 69.59 41.10
N GLY A 758 48.73 70.25 40.95
CA GLY A 758 49.42 70.97 42.02
C GLY A 758 48.98 72.42 42.25
N GLU A 759 49.36 72.94 43.41
CA GLU A 759 49.43 74.36 43.77
C GLU A 759 50.91 74.80 43.90
N LYS A 760 51.20 76.07 43.60
CA LYS A 760 52.47 76.81 43.79
C LYS A 760 52.11 78.14 44.50
N PRO A 761 53.06 78.95 45.04
CA PRO A 761 54.36 78.70 45.69
C PRO A 761 54.50 79.47 47.04
N ASP A 762 55.49 79.15 47.88
CA ASP A 762 56.40 80.11 48.57
C ASP A 762 57.33 79.38 49.56
N GLY A 763 58.64 79.69 49.49
CA GLY A 763 59.67 79.21 50.42
C GLY A 763 60.91 78.63 49.73
N ALA A 764 62.03 79.36 49.81
CA ALA A 764 63.31 79.12 49.14
C ALA A 764 64.18 78.00 49.80
N PRO A 765 65.40 77.67 49.33
CA PRO A 765 65.73 76.34 48.81
C PRO A 765 66.79 75.57 49.61
N ALA A 766 66.87 74.25 49.42
CA ALA A 766 68.12 73.50 49.60
C ALA A 766 68.13 72.21 48.76
N ASP A 767 69.28 71.98 48.14
CA ASP A 767 69.64 70.97 47.14
C ASP A 767 69.44 69.49 47.55
N ALA A 768 69.01 68.65 46.59
CA ALA A 768 69.80 67.51 46.08
C ALA A 768 69.03 66.63 45.05
N LYS A 769 69.82 66.06 44.14
CA LYS A 769 69.61 65.38 42.84
C LYS A 769 68.91 63.98 42.89
N PRO A 770 68.38 63.42 41.76
CA PRO A 770 67.41 62.30 41.75
C PRO A 770 68.00 60.92 41.40
N ALA A 771 67.26 59.84 41.67
CA ALA A 771 67.51 58.50 41.10
C ALA A 771 66.23 57.63 40.94
N ASP A 772 65.99 57.24 39.69
CA ASP A 772 65.50 55.97 39.10
C ASP A 772 64.44 55.04 39.75
N ALA A 773 63.29 54.96 39.07
CA ALA A 773 62.71 53.81 38.35
C ALA A 773 62.56 52.38 38.96
N LYS A 774 61.27 51.99 39.13
CA LYS A 774 60.58 50.75 38.64
C LYS A 774 60.75 49.40 39.42
N PRO A 775 59.96 48.34 39.12
CA PRO A 775 58.65 47.97 39.71
C PRO A 775 58.64 46.59 40.42
N GLY A 776 57.58 46.29 41.19
CA GLY A 776 57.35 44.95 41.77
C GLY A 776 55.95 44.42 41.48
N GLU A 777 55.90 43.19 40.94
CA GLU A 777 54.74 42.39 40.54
C GLU A 777 53.88 41.91 41.72
N GLY A 778 52.63 41.52 41.45
CA GLY A 778 51.85 40.65 42.35
C GLY A 778 50.33 40.75 42.23
N LYS A 779 49.73 39.92 41.38
CA LYS A 779 48.39 39.30 41.59
C LYS A 779 48.64 37.85 42.09
N PRO A 780 47.65 37.06 42.58
CA PRO A 780 46.20 37.28 42.70
C PRO A 780 45.62 36.83 44.07
N GLY A 781 44.31 37.04 44.29
CA GLY A 781 43.57 36.40 45.38
C GLY A 781 42.08 36.30 45.09
N GLU A 782 41.59 35.05 45.03
CA GLU A 782 40.19 34.64 44.85
C GLU A 782 39.31 34.95 46.08
N GLY A 783 38.00 35.04 45.87
CA GLY A 783 37.02 34.96 46.96
C GLY A 783 35.62 35.42 46.58
N LYS A 784 34.74 34.46 46.25
CA LYS A 784 33.27 34.66 46.23
C LYS A 784 32.77 35.04 47.64
N PRO A 785 31.62 35.72 47.74
CA PRO A 785 30.51 35.09 48.46
C PRO A 785 29.11 35.37 47.89
N GLY A 786 28.30 34.30 47.85
CA GLY A 786 27.14 34.13 48.74
C GLY A 786 25.86 34.95 48.51
N GLU A 787 24.79 34.22 48.23
CA GLU A 787 23.39 34.64 48.14
C GLU A 787 22.83 35.24 49.45
N GLY A 788 21.92 36.21 49.30
CA GLY A 788 21.02 36.70 50.36
C GLY A 788 19.96 37.64 49.79
N LYS A 789 18.71 37.18 49.72
CA LYS A 789 17.53 37.94 49.24
C LYS A 789 17.12 39.07 50.21
N PRO A 790 16.40 40.10 49.71
CA PRO A 790 16.08 41.32 50.44
C PRO A 790 14.86 41.14 51.36
N GLY A 791 14.96 41.67 52.59
CA GLY A 791 13.85 41.77 53.53
C GLY A 791 13.44 43.23 53.73
N GLU A 792 12.17 43.52 53.48
CA GLU A 792 11.49 44.79 53.66
C GLU A 792 11.39 45.19 55.14
N GLY A 793 11.56 46.49 55.41
CA GLY A 793 11.27 47.11 56.70
C GLY A 793 11.39 48.64 56.62
N GLN A 794 10.26 49.33 56.59
CA GLN A 794 10.08 50.78 56.82
C GLN A 794 8.96 50.93 57.88
N PRO A 795 8.75 52.09 58.53
CA PRO A 795 9.69 53.07 59.11
C PRO A 795 9.23 53.52 60.54
N GLY A 796 10.06 54.25 61.30
CA GLY A 796 9.64 54.95 62.53
C GLY A 796 10.81 55.65 63.22
N GLU A 797 10.98 56.96 63.02
CA GLU A 797 10.54 58.09 63.88
C GLU A 797 11.65 58.58 64.82
N GLY A 798 12.16 59.78 64.52
CA GLY A 798 13.16 60.49 65.30
C GLY A 798 13.69 61.72 64.53
N LYS A 799 12.90 62.81 64.52
CA LYS A 799 13.30 64.14 64.02
C LYS A 799 13.96 64.92 65.18
N PRO A 800 14.98 65.76 64.92
CA PRO A 800 14.66 67.19 64.84
C PRO A 800 15.31 67.90 63.64
N GLU A 801 14.64 68.99 63.25
CA GLU A 801 14.90 69.91 62.15
C GLU A 801 16.25 70.65 62.17
N GLY A 802 16.80 70.91 60.97
CA GLY A 802 17.88 71.88 60.72
C GLY A 802 18.66 71.65 59.41
N SER A 803 18.16 72.17 58.29
CA SER A 803 18.74 72.20 56.91
C SER A 803 20.17 72.81 56.85
N PRO A 804 21.05 72.53 55.83
CA PRO A 804 20.73 72.30 54.41
C PRO A 804 21.34 71.04 53.75
N GLN A 805 20.49 70.36 52.97
CA GLN A 805 20.76 69.57 51.76
C GLN A 805 22.24 69.24 51.44
N ALA A 806 22.76 68.14 52.02
CA ALA A 806 23.92 67.45 51.47
C ALA A 806 23.49 66.74 50.18
N ALA A 807 24.05 67.15 49.04
CA ALA A 807 23.83 66.55 47.74
C ALA A 807 24.07 65.02 47.80
N LYS A 808 23.18 64.24 47.17
CA LYS A 808 23.46 62.82 46.89
C LYS A 808 24.83 62.71 46.23
N PRO A 809 25.70 61.77 46.64
CA PRO A 809 27.00 61.61 46.02
C PRO A 809 26.79 61.31 44.53
N THR A 810 27.28 62.20 43.67
CA THR A 810 27.28 61.96 42.22
C THR A 810 28.22 60.79 41.96
N PRO A 811 27.80 59.78 41.18
CA PRO A 811 28.62 58.59 40.93
C PRO A 811 29.92 58.96 40.21
N SER A 812 31.03 58.35 40.63
CA SER A 812 32.33 58.61 40.01
C SER A 812 32.38 58.11 38.56
N PRO A 813 33.27 58.64 37.71
CA PRO A 813 33.47 58.16 36.34
C PRO A 813 33.70 56.65 36.25
N ALA A 814 34.38 56.04 37.23
CA ALA A 814 34.57 54.59 37.30
C ALA A 814 33.26 53.83 37.57
N GLN A 815 32.38 54.38 38.41
CA GLN A 815 31.06 53.80 38.69
C GLN A 815 30.13 53.93 37.48
N LEU A 816 30.17 55.08 36.78
CA LEU A 816 29.43 55.30 35.54
C LEU A 816 29.91 54.38 34.41
N ALA A 817 31.22 54.15 34.29
CA ALA A 817 31.77 53.22 33.30
C ALA A 817 31.27 51.78 33.50
N LYS A 818 31.11 51.35 34.76
CA LYS A 818 30.55 50.05 35.10
C LYS A 818 29.05 49.98 34.78
N GLN A 819 28.27 50.99 35.17
CA GLN A 819 26.84 51.08 34.85
C GLN A 819 26.58 51.08 33.34
N GLN A 820 27.43 51.77 32.56
CA GLN A 820 27.35 51.78 31.10
C GLN A 820 27.66 50.42 30.47
N ALA A 821 28.60 49.66 31.05
CA ALA A 821 28.90 48.30 30.61
C ALA A 821 27.73 47.34 30.85
N ASP A 822 27.07 47.46 32.01
CA ASP A 822 25.92 46.62 32.38
C ASP A 822 24.71 46.91 31.47
N VAL A 823 24.42 48.18 31.18
CA VAL A 823 23.34 48.59 30.25
C VAL A 823 23.63 48.11 28.84
N LYS A 824 24.90 48.17 28.39
CA LYS A 824 25.31 47.65 27.08
C LYS A 824 25.09 46.14 26.98
N ALA A 825 25.51 45.36 27.98
CA ALA A 825 25.31 43.92 28.00
C ALA A 825 23.82 43.52 28.03
N LEU A 826 23.00 44.27 28.78
CA LEU A 826 21.54 44.07 28.81
C LEU A 826 20.87 44.43 27.47
N THR A 827 21.39 45.43 26.76
CA THR A 827 20.94 45.80 25.40
C THR A 827 21.26 44.71 24.39
N GLU A 828 22.47 44.14 24.46
CA GLU A 828 22.88 42.99 23.64
C GLU A 828 22.06 41.72 23.96
N MET A 829 21.69 41.50 25.22
CA MET A 829 20.88 40.34 25.64
C MET A 829 19.40 40.49 25.24
N LEU A 830 18.82 41.69 25.40
CA LEU A 830 17.51 42.01 24.81
C LEU A 830 17.56 41.76 23.30
N ALA A 831 18.69 42.12 22.69
CA ALA A 831 18.84 41.97 21.26
C ALA A 831 18.69 40.51 20.81
N ALA A 832 19.31 39.60 21.54
CA ALA A 832 19.15 38.17 21.30
C ALA A 832 17.74 37.66 21.64
N SER A 833 17.13 38.15 22.72
CA SER A 833 15.88 37.58 23.24
C SER A 833 14.67 37.79 22.34
N GLN A 834 14.56 38.95 21.70
CA GLN A 834 13.35 39.24 20.94
C GLN A 834 13.36 38.70 19.52
N ALA A 835 14.55 38.59 18.94
CA ALA A 835 14.79 37.87 17.70
C ALA A 835 14.34 36.40 17.82
N ALA A 836 14.63 35.80 18.98
CA ALA A 836 14.18 34.46 19.34
C ALA A 836 12.65 34.34 19.37
N GLN A 837 11.95 35.28 20.01
CA GLN A 837 10.50 35.21 20.11
C GLN A 837 9.78 35.38 18.76
N GLN A 838 10.29 36.24 17.88
CA GLN A 838 9.69 36.45 16.55
C GLN A 838 9.92 35.25 15.60
N ALA A 839 10.96 34.47 15.85
CA ALA A 839 11.27 33.27 15.08
C ALA A 839 10.55 32.00 15.58
N ALA A 840 10.02 32.01 16.80
CA ALA A 840 9.30 30.87 17.36
C ALA A 840 8.08 30.45 16.53
N GLN A 841 7.27 31.41 16.09
CA GLN A 841 6.06 31.17 15.29
C GLN A 841 6.34 30.45 13.95
N PRO A 842 7.26 30.94 13.09
CA PRO A 842 7.58 30.23 11.84
C PRO A 842 8.23 28.87 12.09
N LEU A 843 9.04 28.68 13.13
CA LEU A 843 9.60 27.35 13.48
C LEU A 843 8.53 26.35 13.89
N ASP A 844 7.53 26.79 14.66
CA ASP A 844 6.40 25.97 15.07
C ASP A 844 5.49 25.62 13.88
N SER A 845 5.23 26.60 13.00
CA SER A 845 4.48 26.37 11.75
C SER A 845 5.21 25.39 10.82
N ALA A 846 6.54 25.47 10.73
CA ALA A 846 7.34 24.50 9.99
C ALA A 846 7.19 23.08 10.56
N ALA A 847 7.22 22.93 11.89
CA ALA A 847 7.03 21.64 12.56
C ALA A 847 5.63 21.06 12.29
N GLN A 848 4.60 21.89 12.39
CA GLN A 848 3.20 21.49 12.15
C GLN A 848 2.96 21.02 10.71
N ASN A 849 3.64 21.63 9.72
CA ASN A 849 3.49 21.25 8.32
C ASN A 849 4.04 19.85 8.03
N ILE A 850 5.14 19.44 8.68
CA ILE A 850 5.76 18.13 8.44
C ILE A 850 5.32 17.05 9.43
N ALA A 851 4.76 17.42 10.59
CA ALA A 851 4.36 16.47 11.63
C ALA A 851 3.39 15.37 11.15
N PRO A 852 2.33 15.67 10.36
CA PRO A 852 1.44 14.64 9.82
C PRO A 852 2.18 13.63 8.92
N ILE A 853 3.17 14.11 8.18
CA ILE A 853 3.91 13.32 7.19
C ILE A 853 4.98 12.47 7.88
N ALA A 854 5.67 13.04 8.88
CA ALA A 854 6.57 12.32 9.77
C ALA A 854 5.81 11.26 10.61
N ALA A 855 4.53 11.49 10.94
CA ALA A 855 3.66 10.52 11.59
C ALA A 855 3.10 9.43 10.65
N GLY A 856 3.44 9.49 9.34
CA GLY A 856 3.02 8.50 8.35
C GLY A 856 1.59 8.67 7.81
N GLU A 857 0.94 9.81 8.07
CA GLU A 857 -0.41 10.09 7.54
C GLU A 857 -0.41 10.29 6.02
N ALA A 858 0.74 10.59 5.44
CA ALA A 858 0.96 10.62 3.99
C ALA A 858 1.20 9.23 3.39
N GLY A 859 1.00 8.11 4.11
CA GLY A 859 1.26 6.77 3.59
C GLY A 859 2.76 6.40 3.57
N PRO A 860 3.13 5.26 2.95
CA PRO A 860 4.50 4.76 3.02
C PRO A 860 5.47 5.62 2.20
N LEU A 861 6.30 6.39 2.90
CA LEU A 861 7.38 7.17 2.32
C LEU A 861 8.69 6.34 2.29
N PRO A 862 9.66 6.71 1.43
CA PRO A 862 10.99 6.12 1.42
C PRO A 862 11.62 6.22 2.81
N GLN A 863 12.26 5.14 3.25
CA GLN A 863 12.83 5.06 4.60
C GLN A 863 13.80 6.22 4.90
N GLN A 864 14.57 6.65 3.90
CA GLN A 864 15.50 7.77 4.02
C GLN A 864 14.81 9.13 4.09
N ALA A 865 13.64 9.29 3.44
CA ALA A 865 12.80 10.47 3.58
C ALA A 865 12.15 10.51 4.96
N GLN A 866 11.64 9.38 5.45
CA GLN A 866 11.04 9.27 6.79
C GLN A 866 12.04 9.64 7.89
N MET A 867 13.25 9.05 7.87
CA MET A 867 14.28 9.36 8.86
C MET A 867 14.70 10.84 8.84
N SER A 868 14.72 11.46 7.65
CA SER A 868 15.10 12.86 7.51
C SER A 868 13.99 13.79 7.99
N LEU A 869 12.72 13.43 7.76
CA LEU A 869 11.53 14.11 8.29
C LEU A 869 11.47 14.04 9.81
N ASP A 870 11.78 12.90 10.42
CA ASP A 870 11.80 12.74 11.88
C ASP A 870 12.88 13.63 12.52
N LYS A 871 14.08 13.66 11.92
CA LYS A 871 15.17 14.54 12.35
C LYS A 871 14.80 16.02 12.19
N ALA A 872 14.16 16.38 11.08
CA ALA A 872 13.68 17.73 10.85
C ALA A 872 12.64 18.13 11.91
N LEU A 873 11.65 17.28 12.18
CA LEU A 873 10.61 17.56 13.18
C LEU A 873 11.20 17.73 14.58
N GLN A 874 12.14 16.87 14.96
CA GLN A 874 12.83 16.96 16.25
C GLN A 874 13.60 18.29 16.37
N ALA A 875 14.36 18.66 15.35
CA ALA A 875 15.15 19.88 15.34
C ALA A 875 14.25 21.14 15.34
N LEU A 876 13.15 21.14 14.57
CA LEU A 876 12.17 22.24 14.56
C LEU A 876 11.49 22.44 15.91
N THR A 877 11.09 21.33 16.54
CA THR A 877 10.44 21.38 17.86
C THR A 877 11.39 21.94 18.92
N GLN A 878 12.67 21.56 18.88
CA GLN A 878 13.69 22.10 19.77
C GLN A 878 14.01 23.58 19.47
N ALA A 879 14.09 23.93 18.19
CA ALA A 879 14.32 25.32 17.76
C ALA A 879 13.17 26.22 18.22
N ALA A 880 11.93 25.80 18.00
CA ALA A 880 10.74 26.54 18.43
C ALA A 880 10.68 26.69 19.95
N ALA A 881 10.95 25.64 20.73
CA ALA A 881 10.96 25.70 22.19
C ALA A 881 12.06 26.65 22.73
N GLN A 882 13.25 26.64 22.13
CA GLN A 882 14.34 27.53 22.52
C GLN A 882 14.09 28.98 22.09
N ALA A 883 13.48 29.17 20.93
CA ALA A 883 13.03 30.46 20.42
C ALA A 883 11.98 31.09 21.37
N GLN A 884 10.99 30.30 21.80
CA GLN A 884 9.99 30.70 22.79
C GLN A 884 10.62 31.01 24.16
N ALA A 885 11.67 30.28 24.54
CA ALA A 885 12.43 30.52 25.75
C ALA A 885 13.39 31.74 25.67
N GLY A 886 13.36 32.52 24.57
CA GLY A 886 14.21 33.69 24.39
C GLY A 886 15.68 33.38 24.13
N LYS A 887 16.01 32.14 23.76
CA LYS A 887 17.39 31.66 23.55
C LYS A 887 17.72 31.64 22.05
N ALA A 888 18.08 32.80 21.49
CA ALA A 888 18.33 32.93 20.05
C ALA A 888 19.44 32.01 19.52
N GLN A 889 20.60 31.91 20.20
CA GLN A 889 21.71 31.10 19.66
C GLN A 889 21.42 29.59 19.61
N PRO A 890 20.90 28.95 20.67
CA PRO A 890 20.44 27.57 20.58
C PRO A 890 19.33 27.38 19.55
N ALA A 891 18.36 28.31 19.49
CA ALA A 891 17.26 28.25 18.53
C ALA A 891 17.76 28.33 17.08
N GLN A 892 18.77 29.16 16.82
CA GLN A 892 19.41 29.27 15.52
C GLN A 892 20.13 27.98 15.12
N ALA A 893 20.94 27.40 16.02
CA ALA A 893 21.64 26.14 15.75
C ALA A 893 20.66 24.99 15.42
N ASN A 894 19.54 24.90 16.15
CA ASN A 894 18.51 23.90 15.88
C ASN A 894 17.68 24.19 14.62
N ALA A 895 17.47 25.47 14.28
CA ALA A 895 16.83 25.86 13.02
C ALA A 895 17.71 25.52 11.81
N GLU A 896 19.04 25.69 11.90
CA GLU A 896 19.99 25.27 10.87
C GLU A 896 20.06 23.74 10.73
N ALA A 897 20.02 23.00 11.84
CA ALA A 897 19.93 21.54 11.83
C ALA A 897 18.63 21.02 11.18
N ALA A 898 17.50 21.70 11.46
CA ALA A 898 16.23 21.42 10.80
C ALA A 898 16.29 21.71 9.30
N GLN A 899 16.93 22.82 8.89
CA GLN A 899 17.11 23.20 7.50
C GLN A 899 17.87 22.12 6.71
N ALA A 900 18.93 21.55 7.30
CA ALA A 900 19.71 20.48 6.70
C ALA A 900 18.92 19.17 6.57
N ALA A 901 18.13 18.82 7.59
CA ALA A 901 17.31 17.61 7.60
C ALA A 901 16.13 17.69 6.61
N LEU A 902 15.49 18.86 6.48
CA LEU A 902 14.46 19.11 5.47
C LEU A 902 15.02 19.01 4.05
N ALA A 903 16.24 19.50 3.80
CA ALA A 903 16.91 19.35 2.50
C ALA A 903 17.21 17.88 2.17
N GLN A 904 17.60 17.07 3.16
CA GLN A 904 17.79 15.62 3.00
C GLN A 904 16.47 14.90 2.72
N ALA A 905 15.38 15.30 3.39
CA ALA A 905 14.04 14.78 3.12
C ALA A 905 13.58 15.12 1.69
N ALA A 906 13.77 16.37 1.25
CA ALA A 906 13.44 16.80 -0.11
C ALA A 906 14.21 15.99 -1.18
N ALA A 907 15.52 15.76 -0.98
CA ALA A 907 16.33 14.96 -1.88
C ALA A 907 15.88 13.48 -1.94
N ALA A 908 15.55 12.89 -0.79
CA ALA A 908 15.06 11.51 -0.72
C ALA A 908 13.66 11.35 -1.33
N LEU A 909 12.79 12.34 -1.18
CA LEU A 909 11.48 12.38 -1.83
C LEU A 909 11.60 12.54 -3.34
N ALA A 910 12.51 13.40 -3.82
CA ALA A 910 12.79 13.57 -5.24
C ALA A 910 13.32 12.28 -5.89
N LEU A 911 14.27 11.59 -5.25
CA LEU A 911 14.79 10.29 -5.71
C LEU A 911 13.72 9.20 -5.78
N ALA A 912 12.75 9.24 -4.89
CA ALA A 912 11.62 8.32 -4.89
C ALA A 912 10.56 8.65 -5.93
N GLN A 913 10.35 9.94 -6.21
CA GLN A 913 9.49 10.40 -7.31
C GLN A 913 10.07 10.05 -8.68
N GLU A 914 11.40 9.93 -8.80
CA GLU A 914 12.07 9.50 -10.04
C GLU A 914 12.06 7.98 -10.26
N GLY A 915 11.50 7.17 -9.34
CA GLY A 915 11.44 5.71 -9.46
C GLY A 915 12.78 4.98 -9.31
N VAL A 916 13.86 5.71 -9.05
CA VAL A 916 15.24 5.17 -8.99
C VAL A 916 15.50 4.33 -7.73
N GLY A 917 14.67 4.48 -6.69
CA GLY A 917 14.80 3.74 -5.43
C GLY A 917 14.60 2.22 -5.54
N GLN A 918 13.87 1.72 -6.55
CA GLN A 918 13.67 0.28 -6.73
C GLN A 918 14.81 -0.42 -7.49
N GLN A 919 15.60 0.32 -8.28
CA GLN A 919 16.65 -0.29 -9.11
C GLN A 919 18.00 -0.40 -8.37
N MET A 920 18.28 0.46 -7.39
CA MET A 920 19.52 0.38 -6.59
C MET A 920 19.45 -0.63 -5.43
N ALA A 921 18.26 -1.06 -4.98
CA ALA A 921 18.14 -2.12 -3.98
C ALA A 921 18.56 -3.51 -4.51
N GLN A 922 18.68 -3.68 -5.83
CA GLN A 922 19.20 -4.90 -6.46
C GLN A 922 20.68 -4.85 -6.87
N GLN A 923 21.35 -3.70 -6.79
CA GLN A 923 22.78 -3.57 -7.16
C GLN A 923 23.74 -3.33 -5.99
N GLY A 924 23.25 -3.37 -4.75
CA GLY A 924 24.04 -3.25 -3.52
C GLY A 924 24.75 -4.52 -3.04
N GLN A 925 24.75 -5.62 -3.81
CA GLN A 925 25.60 -6.78 -3.55
C GLN A 925 26.42 -7.12 -4.80
N GLY A 926 27.58 -6.48 -4.92
CA GLY A 926 28.59 -6.93 -5.87
C GLY A 926 29.41 -5.81 -6.50
N GLN A 927 30.29 -5.17 -5.72
CA GLN A 927 31.60 -4.76 -6.23
C GLN A 927 32.57 -4.52 -5.08
N LYS A 928 33.56 -5.42 -4.96
CA LYS A 928 34.70 -5.30 -4.07
C LYS A 928 35.47 -4.03 -4.44
N GLY A 929 35.65 -3.13 -3.47
CA GLY A 929 36.65 -2.09 -3.53
C GLY A 929 38.06 -2.70 -3.58
N GLN A 930 38.82 -2.37 -4.62
CA GLN A 930 40.29 -2.38 -4.56
C GLN A 930 40.73 -1.10 -3.88
N GLY A 931 41.14 -1.21 -2.62
CA GLY A 931 41.89 -0.20 -1.90
C GLY A 931 43.13 -0.86 -1.32
N GLN A 932 44.28 -0.62 -1.94
CA GLN A 932 45.58 -0.95 -1.38
C GLN A 932 45.83 -0.11 -0.13
N SER A 933 46.04 -0.77 1.00
CA SER A 933 46.74 -0.16 2.15
C SER A 933 47.77 -1.15 2.67
N GLN A 934 49.03 -0.86 2.37
CA GLN A 934 50.22 -1.38 3.02
C GLN A 934 50.19 -1.03 4.51
N GLN A 935 50.17 -2.02 5.40
CA GLN A 935 50.91 -1.90 6.66
C GLN A 935 51.25 -3.28 7.26
N GLN A 936 52.54 -3.45 7.54
CA GLN A 936 53.15 -4.61 8.18
C GLN A 936 52.82 -4.65 9.68
N GLY A 937 52.62 -5.86 10.22
CA GLY A 937 52.64 -6.14 11.66
C GLY A 937 52.69 -7.65 11.90
N LYS A 938 53.85 -8.14 12.36
CA LYS A 938 54.16 -9.55 12.66
C LYS A 938 53.50 -10.01 13.97
N GLY A 939 53.05 -11.27 14.02
CA GLY A 939 52.76 -12.01 15.27
C GLY A 939 52.36 -13.46 14.99
N GLN A 940 53.23 -14.41 15.33
CA GLN A 940 53.09 -15.87 15.16
C GLN A 940 52.27 -16.52 16.28
N ALA A 941 51.48 -17.55 15.94
CA ALA A 941 51.33 -18.84 16.65
C ALA A 941 50.35 -19.72 15.83
N GLN A 942 50.85 -20.67 15.02
CA GLN A 942 50.91 -22.13 15.26
C GLN A 942 49.54 -22.84 15.35
N GLY A 943 49.34 -23.82 14.44
CA GLY A 943 48.06 -24.47 14.06
C GLY A 943 47.60 -25.62 14.97
N PRO A 944 47.08 -26.77 14.46
CA PRO A 944 46.81 -27.23 13.08
C PRO A 944 45.29 -27.32 12.80
N GLY A 945 44.78 -27.19 11.58
CA GLY A 945 44.91 -28.13 10.46
C GLY A 945 43.47 -28.40 9.97
N GLN A 946 43.07 -27.87 8.82
CA GLN A 946 43.20 -28.51 7.50
C GLN A 946 42.29 -29.74 7.33
N ASN A 947 41.60 -29.97 6.23
CA ASN A 947 41.33 -29.18 5.03
C ASN A 947 40.41 -30.06 4.16
N THR A 948 39.32 -29.48 3.66
CA THR A 948 38.92 -29.57 2.24
C THR A 948 38.48 -30.96 1.66
N PRO A 949 38.13 -31.08 0.36
CA PRO A 949 36.83 -30.64 -0.18
C PRO A 949 36.28 -31.56 -1.31
N GLN A 950 35.16 -31.14 -1.92
CA GLN A 950 34.95 -31.12 -3.40
C GLN A 950 34.53 -32.39 -4.18
N ALA A 951 33.26 -32.35 -4.59
CA ALA A 951 32.72 -32.37 -5.96
C ALA A 951 32.86 -33.58 -6.93
N ASN A 952 31.75 -33.73 -7.68
CA ASN A 952 31.52 -34.43 -8.95
C ASN A 952 31.46 -35.98 -8.84
N SER A 953 30.54 -36.71 -9.48
CA SER A 953 29.88 -36.53 -10.78
C SER A 953 28.66 -37.45 -10.92
N LYS A 954 27.72 -37.06 -11.77
CA LYS A 954 26.98 -37.85 -12.80
C LYS A 954 26.20 -39.13 -12.45
N GLU A 955 24.92 -39.07 -12.86
CA GLU A 955 24.16 -40.01 -13.70
C GLU A 955 24.11 -41.50 -13.33
N GLY A 956 22.88 -42.00 -13.14
CA GLY A 956 22.56 -43.42 -13.20
C GLY A 956 21.07 -43.70 -13.00
N GLN A 957 20.34 -43.92 -14.10
CA GLN A 957 19.05 -44.62 -14.14
C GLN A 957 19.19 -46.03 -13.55
N GLY A 958 18.12 -46.59 -12.97
CA GLY A 958 18.09 -48.03 -12.69
C GLY A 958 17.02 -48.49 -11.70
N ASP A 959 15.82 -48.69 -12.25
CA ASP A 959 14.89 -49.80 -12.01
C ASP A 959 14.75 -50.46 -10.63
N GLY A 960 13.53 -50.35 -10.09
CA GLY A 960 13.03 -51.28 -9.09
C GLY A 960 12.77 -52.65 -9.70
N LYS A 961 13.20 -53.70 -8.98
CA LYS A 961 12.45 -54.93 -8.73
C LYS A 961 13.22 -55.87 -7.79
N GLN A 962 12.51 -56.28 -6.73
CA GLN A 962 12.61 -57.57 -6.00
C GLN A 962 13.91 -57.83 -5.21
N GLY A 963 13.86 -57.90 -3.88
CA GLY A 963 13.42 -59.07 -3.10
C GLY A 963 14.67 -59.60 -2.39
N ASN A 964 14.71 -59.79 -1.08
CA ASN A 964 14.26 -61.02 -0.46
C ASN A 964 14.22 -60.87 1.08
N TRP A 965 13.15 -61.40 1.66
CA TRP A 965 12.95 -61.68 3.06
C TRP A 965 13.77 -62.92 3.47
N ASN A 966 14.24 -62.96 4.73
CA ASN A 966 14.71 -64.18 5.38
C ASN A 966 14.08 -64.30 6.78
N GLY A 967 13.56 -65.50 7.08
CA GLY A 967 13.12 -65.99 8.40
C GLY A 967 11.61 -66.23 8.49
N GLU A 968 11.07 -67.31 7.91
CA GLU A 968 10.74 -68.63 8.54
C GLU A 968 9.52 -68.56 9.50
N GLY A 969 8.41 -69.29 9.37
CA GLY A 969 7.99 -70.34 8.45
C GLY A 969 6.92 -71.24 9.12
N GLY A 970 5.74 -71.38 8.48
CA GLY A 970 4.77 -72.50 8.62
C GLY A 970 3.78 -72.46 9.80
N ALA A 971 2.51 -72.85 9.69
CA ALA A 971 1.79 -73.48 8.58
C ALA A 971 0.25 -73.34 8.74
N ASP A 972 -0.42 -73.42 7.58
CA ASP A 972 -1.83 -73.77 7.32
C ASP A 972 -2.93 -72.68 7.37
N GLY A 973 -3.13 -72.04 6.20
CA GLY A 973 -4.45 -71.58 5.74
C GLY A 973 -5.30 -72.76 5.18
N PRO A 974 -6.56 -72.55 4.71
CA PRO A 974 -6.78 -71.72 3.51
C PRO A 974 -8.10 -70.89 3.46
N THR A 975 -7.99 -69.75 2.77
CA THR A 975 -8.97 -68.97 1.97
C THR A 975 -10.49 -69.21 2.07
N ARG A 976 -11.28 -68.14 2.28
CA ARG A 976 -12.09 -67.44 1.24
C ARG A 976 -12.98 -66.31 1.80
N GLN A 977 -12.90 -65.16 1.13
CA GLN A 977 -13.92 -64.13 0.82
C GLN A 977 -15.06 -63.72 1.79
N ALA A 978 -15.23 -62.39 1.81
CA ALA A 978 -16.46 -61.58 1.88
C ALA A 978 -16.95 -61.03 3.25
N LYS A 979 -17.06 -59.69 3.27
CA LYS A 979 -18.08 -58.82 3.91
C LYS A 979 -18.65 -59.23 5.29
N GLY A 980 -18.51 -58.33 6.26
CA GLY A 980 -19.38 -58.29 7.44
C GLY A 980 -18.87 -57.32 8.51
N ALA A 981 -19.74 -56.43 8.99
CA ALA A 981 -19.43 -55.18 9.67
C ALA A 981 -19.02 -55.26 11.17
N SER A 982 -18.47 -54.12 11.62
CA SER A 982 -18.67 -53.46 12.93
C SER A 982 -17.54 -53.57 13.97
N GLY A 983 -17.32 -52.44 14.67
CA GLY A 983 -16.48 -52.36 15.88
C GLY A 983 -15.33 -51.34 15.76
N PHE A 984 -15.63 -50.04 15.78
CA PHE A 984 -15.32 -49.17 16.93
C PHE A 984 -13.80 -48.95 17.19
N LEU A 985 -13.30 -47.77 16.78
CA LEU A 985 -12.02 -47.14 17.15
C LEU A 985 -10.71 -47.89 16.79
N GLY A 986 -10.17 -47.58 15.61
CA GLY A 986 -8.85 -48.02 15.16
C GLY A 986 -7.90 -46.88 14.79
N LEU A 987 -7.67 -45.93 15.70
CA LEU A 987 -6.63 -44.90 15.49
C LEU A 987 -5.22 -45.53 15.47
N PRO A 988 -4.34 -45.13 14.54
CA PRO A 988 -2.92 -45.51 14.50
C PRO A 988 -2.22 -45.18 15.83
N ALA A 989 -1.18 -45.93 16.21
CA ALA A 989 -0.49 -45.78 17.49
C ALA A 989 0.03 -44.35 17.78
N ARG A 990 0.32 -43.57 16.73
CA ARG A 990 0.71 -42.16 16.82
C ARG A 990 -0.44 -41.27 17.32
N ASP A 991 -1.66 -41.55 16.89
CA ASP A 991 -2.85 -40.77 17.26
C ASP A 991 -3.42 -41.24 18.60
N ARG A 992 -3.23 -42.53 18.95
CA ARG A 992 -3.53 -43.06 20.29
C ARG A 992 -2.61 -42.44 21.36
N ASN A 993 -1.34 -42.23 21.05
CA ASN A 993 -0.40 -41.53 21.94
C ASN A 993 -0.66 -40.02 22.01
N ALA A 994 -1.16 -39.40 20.94
CA ALA A 994 -1.57 -37.99 20.95
C ALA A 994 -2.84 -37.75 21.79
N ILE A 995 -3.76 -38.72 21.83
CA ILE A 995 -4.95 -38.67 22.69
C ILE A 995 -4.63 -39.05 24.15
N LEU A 996 -3.72 -40.00 24.38
CA LEU A 996 -3.23 -40.29 25.73
C LEU A 996 -2.36 -39.17 26.31
N GLN A 997 -1.71 -38.34 25.48
CA GLN A 997 -1.07 -37.10 25.93
C GLN A 997 -2.05 -35.94 26.18
N SER A 998 -3.23 -35.96 25.56
CA SER A 998 -4.26 -34.92 25.77
C SER A 998 -5.26 -35.23 26.90
N GLN A 999 -5.17 -36.42 27.52
CA GLN A 999 -6.02 -36.82 28.65
C GLN A 999 -5.33 -36.81 30.02
N THR A 1000 -4.03 -36.48 30.10
CA THR A 1000 -3.32 -36.33 31.39
C THR A 1000 -2.99 -34.90 31.78
N GLU A 1001 -3.46 -33.89 31.06
CA GLU A 1001 -3.42 -32.50 31.55
C GLU A 1001 -4.73 -32.18 32.28
N ARG A 1002 -4.81 -32.75 33.49
CA ARG A 1002 -5.59 -32.19 34.59
C ARG A 1002 -5.23 -30.70 34.68
N ALA A 1003 -6.25 -29.84 34.74
CA ALA A 1003 -6.06 -28.44 35.09
C ALA A 1003 -5.10 -28.34 36.29
N PRO A 1004 -4.08 -27.47 36.26
CA PRO A 1004 -3.16 -27.36 37.39
C PRO A 1004 -3.96 -26.99 38.64
N GLU A 1005 -3.87 -27.80 39.70
CA GLU A 1005 -4.48 -27.62 41.03
C GLU A 1005 -4.00 -26.35 41.76
N GLU A 1006 -3.21 -25.51 41.11
CA GLU A 1006 -2.58 -24.31 41.68
C GLU A 1006 -3.52 -23.09 41.72
N TYR A 1007 -4.73 -23.21 41.14
CA TYR A 1007 -5.75 -22.15 41.15
C TYR A 1007 -6.86 -22.34 42.18
N SER A 1008 -7.03 -23.54 42.75
CA SER A 1008 -7.99 -23.75 43.86
C SER A 1008 -7.75 -22.78 45.03
N PRO A 1009 -6.51 -22.55 45.53
CA PRO A 1009 -6.32 -21.67 46.67
C PRO A 1009 -6.47 -20.17 46.33
N LEU A 1010 -6.25 -19.75 45.08
CA LEU A 1010 -6.45 -18.35 44.66
C LEU A 1010 -7.92 -18.02 44.38
N VAL A 1011 -8.66 -18.97 43.81
CA VAL A 1011 -10.11 -18.86 43.62
C VAL A 1011 -10.81 -18.92 44.99
N GLU A 1012 -10.35 -19.76 45.91
CA GLU A 1012 -10.81 -19.75 47.31
C GLU A 1012 -10.50 -18.43 48.02
N GLN A 1013 -9.32 -17.83 47.83
CA GLN A 1013 -8.98 -16.55 48.47
C GLN A 1013 -9.73 -15.36 47.86
N TYR A 1014 -10.03 -15.39 46.56
CA TYR A 1014 -10.89 -14.40 45.90
C TYR A 1014 -12.36 -14.54 46.34
N LEU A 1015 -12.88 -15.77 46.44
CA LEU A 1015 -14.23 -16.05 46.95
C LEU A 1015 -14.36 -15.77 48.46
N LYS A 1016 -13.29 -15.94 49.24
CA LYS A 1016 -13.22 -15.56 50.66
C LYS A 1016 -13.21 -14.04 50.85
N ASN A 1017 -12.50 -13.29 50.01
CA ASN A 1017 -12.54 -11.82 50.01
C ASN A 1017 -13.89 -11.26 49.50
N LEU A 1018 -14.56 -11.95 48.58
CA LEU A 1018 -15.91 -11.63 48.12
C LEU A 1018 -16.98 -11.92 49.19
N SER A 1019 -16.83 -13.00 49.97
CA SER A 1019 -17.73 -13.30 51.09
C SER A 1019 -17.48 -12.40 52.31
N ASP A 1020 -16.23 -12.03 52.61
CA ASP A 1020 -15.88 -11.09 53.69
C ASP A 1020 -16.27 -9.63 53.37
N SER A 1021 -16.28 -9.25 52.09
CA SER A 1021 -16.80 -7.94 51.66
C SER A 1021 -18.33 -7.89 51.67
N ALA A 1022 -19.01 -9.01 51.39
CA ALA A 1022 -20.46 -9.15 51.56
C ALA A 1022 -20.91 -9.21 53.05
N ALA A 1023 -20.04 -9.66 53.96
CA ALA A 1023 -20.31 -9.64 55.40
C ALA A 1023 -20.14 -8.24 56.03
N ARG A 1024 -19.24 -7.40 55.49
CA ARG A 1024 -19.05 -6.00 55.93
C ARG A 1024 -20.13 -5.03 55.44
N SER A 1025 -20.90 -5.39 54.41
CA SER A 1025 -22.05 -4.58 53.95
C SER A 1025 -23.36 -4.86 54.68
N ARG A 1026 -23.42 -5.84 55.61
CA ARG A 1026 -24.58 -6.08 56.49
C ARG A 1026 -24.43 -5.54 57.92
N LYS A 1027 -23.37 -4.77 58.20
CA LYS A 1027 -23.14 -4.12 59.51
C LYS A 1027 -22.89 -2.61 59.39
N LYS A 1028 -23.44 -1.96 58.36
CA LYS A 1028 -23.64 -0.51 58.32
C LYS A 1028 -25.11 -0.21 58.11
#